data_AF-A0A4V2AZC7-F1
#
_entry.id   AF-A0A4V2AZC7-F1
#
_cell.length_a   1.000
_cell.length_b   1.000
_cell.length_c   1.000
_cell.angle_alpha   90.00
_cell.angle_beta   90.00
_cell.angle_gamma   90.00
#
_symmetry.space_group_name_H-M   'P 1'
#
loop_
_entity.id
_entity.type
_entity.pdbx_description
1 polymer ?
#
loop_
_entity_poly.entity_id
_entity_poly.type
_entity_poly.pdbx_seq_one_letter_code
_entity_poly.pdbx_strand_id
1 'polypeptide(L)'
;MKKAIRFTIILLAVFLLPFGSFPQTKLPEDVKGQLKGKGFYESKNIVENYYKNTIRRARTADPLAAKLLLRQRKRLNRHFYMAEGRLNANGEVENSSQKVYDFLTSGSTMRTEAASGDWSLVGPSYVEQGVGRINRLAFHPTNSLKLYAGSAGGGLFVSDNGGLFWTNVAGFMPSLGISGIVVSHANGNVLYVLTGDGDALSSEGFTFSYGYIRYSVGVLKSTDGGVSWQKTGELPGLAEKRYAGMKLIQDPNNANVLLAATSHGLYRTTNGGSTWTLSSMPGNDTTMVYDIEYRPGSSTSVYASIRRDNGETNGQLVLSTDGGASFTQGSVYSPNVFTNVERIEIGVTPADPSIVYLVAGPGTSTSYRGVWRSADNGANFTRQHNTPSVLRASGADINDQNMYDLAIAVSPRSSATVLTGGLVVFRSTNSGAIFFQATGYHDDPYIHPDIHDLAYNPLNGRLYAATDGGVASSGDNGLTWTKHFAGLSCTQFYHFSLQDDGGDLWGGTQDNGILVQDGLSTTFERYHGGDGFDVLTDMAPAGNQDDKYFSVNEKIYADATPDVDITPPGSDNFFANLGMHSGDEDVIYAGYENLYISYNRGDDWTRVAIGNDFVPGNWALETCPSLSTRIYTAGRIGNRRGLFRVDGIGLNTDARQLSLGSAYSGDKITDIAVHPANANRVWITVGGYASNSKVFYSSDGGTNWTNWSNSLPNLPVNCIVADENGNVYIGTDVGVYYRGSGNSDWTPFYNKLPRVAVTELELLKLGGTSISLFASTFGRGIWKSSVFSSCTSSLTVFSHLQGQQFFQAGNILTTTSLVDGAAGTNVFFKAGTTVSFTPGFTAVAGTEVKAYIGPCNTGGIPAKIIAIPATTEKPVQ
;
A
#
# COMPACT_ATOMS: atom_id res chain seq x y z
N MET A 1 -43.00 -23.68 42.09
CA MET A 1 -43.37 -25.04 42.53
C MET A 1 -43.13 -25.99 41.35
N LYS A 2 -42.19 -26.94 41.52
CA LYS A 2 -41.90 -28.17 40.74
C LYS A 2 -41.55 -28.10 39.23
N LYS A 3 -40.25 -28.34 38.98
CA LYS A 3 -39.63 -28.98 37.80
C LYS A 3 -40.21 -30.40 37.58
N ALA A 4 -40.34 -30.85 36.31
CA ALA A 4 -39.77 -32.11 35.81
C ALA A 4 -40.01 -32.35 34.29
N ILE A 5 -38.90 -32.32 33.54
CA ILE A 5 -38.45 -33.29 32.52
C ILE A 5 -39.35 -33.56 31.28
N ARG A 6 -38.92 -33.03 30.13
CA ARG A 6 -38.69 -33.84 28.91
C ARG A 6 -37.40 -33.36 28.22
N PHE A 7 -36.43 -34.27 28.16
CA PHE A 7 -35.24 -34.15 27.32
C PHE A 7 -35.68 -34.28 25.84
N THR A 8 -35.39 -33.28 25.03
CA THR A 8 -35.29 -33.44 23.58
C THR A 8 -34.00 -32.79 23.15
N ILE A 9 -33.07 -33.65 22.73
CA ILE A 9 -31.83 -33.31 22.06
C ILE A 9 -32.21 -32.57 20.78
N ILE A 10 -31.99 -31.26 20.75
CA ILE A 10 -31.89 -30.52 19.49
C ILE A 10 -30.40 -30.51 19.16
N LEU A 11 -30.00 -31.42 18.28
CA LEU A 11 -28.77 -31.27 17.52
C LEU A 11 -28.88 -29.92 16.81
N LEU A 12 -28.09 -28.93 17.23
CA LEU A 12 -27.70 -27.84 16.36
C LEU A 12 -26.81 -28.46 15.28
N ALA A 13 -27.44 -28.95 14.21
CA ALA A 13 -26.75 -29.20 12.96
C ALA A 13 -26.41 -27.84 12.33
N VAL A 14 -25.37 -27.19 12.86
CA VAL A 14 -24.60 -26.24 12.06
C VAL A 14 -24.08 -27.08 10.90
N PHE A 15 -24.57 -26.80 9.69
CA PHE A 15 -24.08 -27.41 8.47
C PHE A 15 -22.58 -27.09 8.34
N LEU A 16 -21.74 -27.97 8.88
CA LEU A 16 -20.37 -28.21 8.46
C LEU A 16 -20.44 -28.79 7.05
N LEU A 17 -20.64 -27.93 6.05
CA LEU A 17 -20.34 -28.28 4.68
C LEU A 17 -18.88 -27.88 4.41
N PRO A 18 -18.01 -28.82 4.02
CA PRO A 18 -16.64 -28.52 3.69
C PRO A 18 -16.65 -27.61 2.46
N PHE A 19 -16.18 -26.39 2.65
CA PHE A 19 -15.95 -25.42 1.59
C PHE A 19 -14.91 -26.00 0.64
N GLY A 20 -15.34 -26.76 -0.38
CA GLY A 20 -14.51 -27.04 -1.56
C GLY A 20 -13.92 -25.72 -2.06
N SER A 21 -12.71 -25.69 -2.60
CA SER A 21 -12.31 -24.60 -3.49
C SER A 21 -11.16 -25.03 -4.41
N PHE A 22 -11.05 -24.35 -5.54
CA PHE A 22 -10.21 -24.66 -6.69
C PHE A 22 -9.10 -23.60 -6.81
N PRO A 23 -8.00 -23.88 -7.53
CA PRO A 23 -6.81 -23.04 -7.54
C PRO A 23 -7.09 -21.73 -8.29
N GLN A 24 -6.17 -20.77 -8.20
CA GLN A 24 -6.22 -19.57 -9.05
C GLN A 24 -6.25 -20.00 -10.53
N THR A 25 -7.35 -19.69 -11.22
CA THR A 25 -7.60 -20.15 -12.60
C THR A 25 -6.96 -19.16 -13.54
N LYS A 26 -5.80 -19.53 -14.10
CA LYS A 26 -5.14 -18.77 -15.16
C LYS A 26 -6.12 -18.38 -16.26
N LEU A 27 -5.99 -17.15 -16.77
CA LEU A 27 -6.61 -16.78 -18.03
C LEU A 27 -6.30 -17.85 -19.10
N PRO A 28 -7.33 -18.39 -19.77
CA PRO A 28 -7.15 -19.32 -20.88
C PRO A 28 -6.28 -18.71 -21.99
N GLU A 29 -5.54 -19.54 -22.73
CA GLU A 29 -4.60 -19.04 -23.75
C GLU A 29 -5.28 -18.28 -24.90
N ASP A 30 -6.53 -18.61 -25.20
CA ASP A 30 -7.35 -17.84 -26.14
C ASP A 30 -7.65 -16.42 -25.62
N VAL A 31 -7.88 -16.26 -24.31
CA VAL A 31 -8.05 -14.93 -23.70
C VAL A 31 -6.71 -14.18 -23.72
N LYS A 32 -5.59 -14.82 -23.36
CA LYS A 32 -4.27 -14.19 -23.46
C LYS A 32 -3.92 -13.77 -24.89
N GLY A 33 -4.30 -14.58 -25.88
CA GLY A 33 -4.16 -14.24 -27.29
C GLY A 33 -4.88 -12.95 -27.68
N GLN A 34 -6.07 -12.71 -27.13
CA GLN A 34 -6.87 -11.49 -27.38
C GLN A 34 -6.23 -10.22 -26.79
N LEU A 35 -5.41 -10.34 -25.75
CA LEU A 35 -4.78 -9.20 -25.07
C LEU A 35 -3.57 -8.64 -25.83
N LYS A 36 -3.01 -9.39 -26.79
CA LYS A 36 -1.80 -8.98 -27.50
C LYS A 36 -2.04 -7.68 -28.29
N GLY A 37 -1.21 -6.67 -28.01
CA GLY A 37 -1.29 -5.36 -28.66
C GLY A 37 -2.48 -4.49 -28.23
N LYS A 38 -3.21 -4.87 -27.18
CA LYS A 38 -4.33 -4.10 -26.66
C LYS A 38 -3.88 -3.13 -25.58
N GLY A 39 -4.45 -1.92 -25.57
CA GLY A 39 -4.26 -0.96 -24.48
C GLY A 39 -4.96 -1.38 -23.19
N PHE A 40 -4.75 -0.63 -22.10
CA PHE A 40 -5.29 -0.97 -20.77
C PHE A 40 -6.80 -1.23 -20.76
N TYR A 41 -7.60 -0.30 -21.29
CA TYR A 41 -9.07 -0.40 -21.19
C TYR A 41 -9.66 -1.54 -22.03
N GLU A 42 -9.08 -1.80 -23.20
CA GLU A 42 -9.50 -2.93 -24.03
C GLU A 42 -9.13 -4.25 -23.35
N SER A 43 -7.94 -4.34 -22.77
CA SER A 43 -7.49 -5.48 -21.97
C SER A 43 -8.39 -5.71 -20.75
N LYS A 44 -8.72 -4.64 -20.00
CA LYS A 44 -9.66 -4.67 -18.89
C LYS A 44 -11.03 -5.23 -19.32
N ASN A 45 -11.59 -4.73 -20.41
CA ASN A 45 -12.89 -5.19 -20.91
C ASN A 45 -12.87 -6.66 -21.33
N ILE A 46 -11.81 -7.12 -22.00
CA ILE A 46 -11.65 -8.53 -22.39
C ILE A 46 -11.67 -9.44 -21.15
N VAL A 47 -10.87 -9.09 -20.13
CA VAL A 47 -10.75 -9.90 -18.91
C VAL A 47 -12.02 -9.84 -18.06
N GLU A 48 -12.62 -8.67 -17.88
CA GLU A 48 -13.88 -8.52 -17.15
C GLU A 48 -15.01 -9.33 -17.80
N ASN A 49 -15.12 -9.28 -19.14
CA ASN A 49 -16.12 -10.07 -19.86
C ASN A 49 -15.87 -11.57 -19.73
N TYR A 50 -14.61 -12.01 -19.74
CA TYR A 50 -14.26 -13.41 -19.50
C TYR A 50 -14.76 -13.87 -18.12
N TYR A 51 -14.44 -13.14 -17.05
CA TYR A 51 -14.86 -13.51 -15.70
C TYR A 51 -16.37 -13.45 -15.54
N LYS A 52 -17.05 -12.37 -15.97
CA LYS A 52 -18.51 -12.24 -15.88
C LYS A 52 -19.23 -13.41 -16.57
N ASN A 53 -18.84 -13.75 -17.79
CA ASN A 53 -19.44 -14.85 -18.54
C ASN A 53 -19.15 -16.23 -17.94
N THR A 54 -17.95 -16.43 -17.39
CA THR A 54 -17.55 -17.71 -16.79
C THR A 54 -18.23 -17.92 -15.44
N ILE A 55 -18.31 -16.87 -14.61
CA ILE A 55 -19.08 -16.87 -13.36
C ILE A 55 -20.54 -17.17 -13.64
N ARG A 56 -21.16 -16.50 -14.62
CA ARG A 56 -22.58 -16.71 -14.96
C ARG A 56 -22.87 -18.16 -15.33
N ARG A 57 -22.00 -18.80 -16.11
CA ARG A 57 -22.12 -20.22 -16.49
C ARG A 57 -21.90 -21.15 -15.29
N ALA A 58 -20.95 -20.82 -14.42
CA ALA A 58 -20.63 -21.62 -13.24
C ALA A 58 -21.71 -21.55 -12.15
N ARG A 59 -22.44 -20.43 -11.99
CA ARG A 59 -23.40 -20.25 -10.87
C ARG A 59 -24.42 -21.39 -10.72
N THR A 60 -24.88 -21.99 -11.82
CA THR A 60 -25.82 -23.11 -11.79
C THR A 60 -25.15 -24.48 -11.87
N ALA A 61 -24.01 -24.58 -12.55
CA ALA A 61 -23.30 -25.84 -12.80
C ALA A 61 -22.34 -26.23 -11.68
N ASP A 62 -21.65 -25.25 -11.10
CA ASP A 62 -20.69 -25.37 -10.01
C ASP A 62 -20.66 -24.04 -9.20
N PRO A 63 -21.59 -23.87 -8.23
CA PRO A 63 -21.69 -22.66 -7.42
C PRO A 63 -20.39 -22.29 -6.70
N LEU A 64 -19.56 -23.28 -6.42
CA LEU A 64 -18.31 -23.10 -5.73
C LEU A 64 -17.22 -22.55 -6.64
N ALA A 65 -17.09 -23.08 -7.85
CA ALA A 65 -16.23 -22.49 -8.88
C ALA A 65 -16.64 -21.03 -9.18
N ALA A 66 -17.95 -20.74 -9.20
CA ALA A 66 -18.45 -19.38 -9.38
C ALA A 66 -17.97 -18.41 -8.27
N LYS A 67 -18.01 -18.85 -7.00
CA LYS A 67 -17.54 -18.05 -5.85
C LYS A 67 -16.04 -17.72 -5.94
N LEU A 68 -15.25 -18.63 -6.49
CA LEU A 68 -13.80 -18.46 -6.64
C LEU A 68 -13.42 -17.53 -7.78
N LEU A 69 -14.04 -17.72 -8.94
CA LEU A 69 -13.89 -16.80 -10.07
C LEU A 69 -14.30 -15.38 -9.66
N LEU A 70 -15.34 -15.25 -8.82
CA LEU A 70 -15.71 -13.96 -8.24
C LEU A 70 -14.58 -13.38 -7.38
N ARG A 71 -13.96 -14.16 -6.50
CA ARG A 71 -12.81 -13.69 -5.70
C ARG A 71 -11.63 -13.22 -6.56
N GLN A 72 -11.31 -13.95 -7.63
CA GLN A 72 -10.23 -13.54 -8.55
C GLN A 72 -10.58 -12.24 -9.27
N ARG A 73 -11.81 -12.14 -9.77
CA ARG A 73 -12.33 -10.91 -10.39
C ARG A 73 -12.26 -9.72 -9.42
N LYS A 74 -12.60 -9.91 -8.14
CA LYS A 74 -12.47 -8.86 -7.10
C LYS A 74 -11.03 -8.35 -6.98
N ARG A 75 -10.07 -9.26 -6.80
CA ARG A 75 -8.64 -8.92 -6.72
C ARG A 75 -8.21 -8.13 -7.94
N LEU A 76 -8.63 -8.56 -9.14
CA LEU A 76 -8.30 -7.87 -10.37
C LEU A 76 -8.89 -6.45 -10.44
N ASN A 77 -10.17 -6.31 -10.09
CA ASN A 77 -10.86 -5.01 -10.05
C ASN A 77 -10.16 -4.01 -9.14
N ARG A 78 -9.62 -4.49 -8.00
CA ARG A 78 -8.81 -3.68 -7.08
C ARG A 78 -7.61 -3.04 -7.79
N HIS A 79 -6.85 -3.85 -8.53
CA HIS A 79 -5.69 -3.37 -9.28
C HIS A 79 -6.06 -2.47 -10.46
N PHE A 80 -7.21 -2.71 -11.11
CA PHE A 80 -7.68 -1.88 -12.22
C PHE A 80 -8.03 -0.46 -11.81
N TYR A 81 -8.78 -0.30 -10.72
CA TYR A 81 -9.19 1.02 -10.24
C TYR A 81 -7.99 1.92 -9.93
N MET A 82 -6.95 1.35 -9.31
CA MET A 82 -5.70 2.07 -9.02
C MET A 82 -4.91 2.34 -10.32
N ALA A 83 -4.87 1.39 -11.26
CA ALA A 83 -4.15 1.54 -12.52
C ALA A 83 -4.77 2.60 -13.46
N GLU A 84 -6.09 2.78 -13.44
CA GLU A 84 -6.79 3.76 -14.30
C GLU A 84 -6.32 5.20 -14.08
N GLY A 85 -5.91 5.54 -12.85
CA GLY A 85 -5.34 6.84 -12.51
C GLY A 85 -3.83 6.94 -12.75
N ARG A 86 -3.19 5.93 -13.36
CA ARG A 86 -1.73 5.79 -13.51
C ARG A 86 -1.31 5.46 -14.94
N LEU A 87 -2.11 5.86 -15.92
CA LEU A 87 -1.84 5.64 -17.34
C LEU A 87 -1.00 6.77 -17.94
N ASN A 88 -0.13 6.42 -18.90
CA ASN A 88 0.52 7.39 -19.77
C ASN A 88 -0.32 7.72 -21.01
N ALA A 89 0.21 8.58 -21.88
CA ALA A 89 -0.46 9.00 -23.11
C ALA A 89 -0.79 7.85 -24.08
N ASN A 90 -0.12 6.70 -23.97
CA ASN A 90 -0.40 5.50 -24.77
C ASN A 90 -1.45 4.59 -24.12
N GLY A 91 -1.95 4.94 -22.93
CA GLY A 91 -2.87 4.09 -22.17
C GLY A 91 -2.21 2.89 -21.52
N GLU A 92 -0.91 2.98 -21.20
CA GLU A 92 -0.14 1.95 -20.49
C GLU A 92 0.12 2.40 -19.04
N VAL A 93 0.18 1.43 -18.11
CA VAL A 93 0.45 1.70 -16.70
C VAL A 93 1.92 2.08 -16.51
N GLU A 94 2.19 3.20 -15.85
CA GLU A 94 3.54 3.69 -15.55
C GLU A 94 4.09 3.13 -14.22
N ASN A 95 5.42 3.09 -14.11
CA ASN A 95 6.09 2.85 -12.83
C ASN A 95 5.97 4.11 -11.96
N SER A 96 4.91 4.17 -11.15
CA SER A 96 4.62 5.34 -10.32
C SER A 96 5.73 5.63 -9.30
N SER A 97 6.34 4.59 -8.73
CA SER A 97 7.49 4.73 -7.83
C SER A 97 8.68 5.39 -8.53
N GLN A 98 8.95 5.04 -9.79
CA GLN A 98 10.02 5.66 -10.58
C GLN A 98 9.69 7.12 -10.91
N LYS A 99 8.43 7.43 -11.26
CA LYS A 99 8.02 8.83 -11.51
C LYS A 99 8.15 9.71 -10.26
N VAL A 100 7.81 9.16 -9.09
CA VAL A 100 8.03 9.82 -7.79
C VAL A 100 9.52 9.98 -7.51
N TYR A 101 10.33 8.93 -7.72
CA TYR A 101 11.79 9.00 -7.61
C TYR A 101 12.38 10.10 -8.51
N ASP A 102 12.00 10.13 -9.79
CA ASP A 102 12.48 11.11 -10.76
C ASP A 102 12.07 12.52 -10.33
N PHE A 103 10.83 12.72 -9.88
CA PHE A 103 10.39 14.01 -9.35
C PHE A 103 11.23 14.44 -8.14
N LEU A 104 11.39 13.56 -7.15
CA LEU A 104 12.13 13.86 -5.92
C LEU A 104 13.63 14.09 -6.19
N THR A 105 14.20 13.48 -7.22
CA THR A 105 15.64 13.59 -7.55
C THR A 105 15.97 14.54 -8.70
N SER A 106 14.98 14.98 -9.48
CA SER A 106 15.16 15.98 -10.53
C SER A 106 15.48 17.34 -9.89
N GLY A 107 16.65 17.90 -10.24
CA GLY A 107 17.20 19.12 -9.64
C GLY A 107 17.90 18.88 -8.29
N SER A 108 18.52 19.91 -7.72
CA SER A 108 19.13 19.88 -6.37
C SER A 108 18.10 19.78 -5.21
N THR A 109 16.96 19.14 -5.49
CA THR A 109 15.61 19.34 -4.91
C THR A 109 15.05 18.12 -4.20
N MET A 110 15.89 17.15 -3.79
CA MET A 110 15.55 16.07 -2.82
C MET A 110 15.03 16.56 -1.45
N ARG A 111 14.68 17.85 -1.31
CA ARG A 111 15.04 18.64 -0.13
C ARG A 111 14.15 19.84 0.18
N THR A 112 12.93 19.90 -0.29
CA THR A 112 12.03 20.94 0.24
C THR A 112 10.81 20.27 0.85
N GLU A 113 10.83 20.13 2.16
CA GLU A 113 9.59 20.23 2.93
C GLU A 113 8.85 21.49 2.50
N ALA A 114 7.51 21.42 2.50
CA ALA A 114 6.72 22.57 2.17
C ALA A 114 6.84 23.60 3.29
N ALA A 115 6.64 24.84 2.89
CA ALA A 115 6.50 25.97 3.78
C ALA A 115 5.29 25.83 4.72
N SER A 116 4.18 25.32 4.19
CA SER A 116 2.88 25.27 4.86
C SER A 116 2.34 23.83 4.95
N GLY A 117 1.29 23.68 5.75
CA GLY A 117 0.65 22.40 6.05
C GLY A 117 1.47 21.63 7.06
N ASP A 118 1.40 21.98 8.34
CA ASP A 118 2.15 21.31 9.41
C ASP A 118 1.39 20.04 9.82
N TRP A 119 1.68 18.94 9.14
CA TRP A 119 0.94 17.69 9.29
C TRP A 119 1.39 16.90 10.52
N SER A 120 0.41 16.31 11.20
CA SER A 120 0.61 15.38 12.32
C SER A 120 -0.19 14.11 12.09
N LEU A 121 0.37 12.97 12.48
CA LEU A 121 -0.30 11.67 12.37
C LEU A 121 -1.50 11.63 13.33
N VAL A 122 -2.67 11.29 12.80
CA VAL A 122 -3.89 10.96 13.56
C VAL A 122 -3.86 9.49 13.94
N GLY A 123 -3.58 8.61 12.97
CA GLY A 123 -3.47 7.18 13.18
C GLY A 123 -3.92 6.34 11.98
N PRO A 124 -4.12 5.03 12.17
CA PRO A 124 -3.80 4.32 13.39
C PRO A 124 -2.29 4.11 13.55
N SER A 125 -1.85 4.02 14.80
CA SER A 125 -0.52 3.50 15.17
C SER A 125 -0.63 2.18 15.93
N TYR A 126 -1.86 1.69 16.13
CA TYR A 126 -2.21 0.43 16.76
C TYR A 126 -3.66 0.08 16.40
N VAL A 127 -3.91 -1.18 16.07
CA VAL A 127 -5.26 -1.77 15.96
C VAL A 127 -5.14 -3.22 16.40
N GLU A 128 -5.98 -3.66 17.35
CA GLU A 128 -5.88 -5.00 17.98
C GLU A 128 -5.91 -6.14 16.96
N GLN A 129 -6.69 -5.97 15.90
CA GLN A 129 -6.97 -6.95 14.86
C GLN A 129 -6.18 -6.72 13.57
N GLY A 130 -5.16 -5.85 13.55
CA GLY A 130 -4.31 -5.62 12.38
C GLY A 130 -4.22 -4.15 11.97
N VAL A 131 -3.00 -3.65 11.78
CA VAL A 131 -2.71 -2.24 11.46
C VAL A 131 -2.14 -2.03 10.05
N GLY A 132 -1.71 -3.10 9.38
CA GLY A 132 -1.29 -3.08 7.97
C GLY A 132 -0.15 -4.03 7.65
N ARG A 133 0.03 -4.31 6.35
CA ARG A 133 0.90 -5.39 5.88
C ARG A 133 2.40 -5.12 6.07
N ILE A 134 3.09 -6.10 6.63
CA ILE A 134 4.55 -6.20 6.70
C ILE A 134 5.00 -7.37 5.82
N ASN A 135 5.91 -7.08 4.89
CA ASN A 135 6.44 -8.06 3.95
C ASN A 135 7.70 -8.75 4.46
N ARG A 136 8.61 -8.01 5.13
CA ARG A 136 9.96 -8.52 5.47
C ARG A 136 10.45 -8.05 6.83
N LEU A 137 11.26 -8.88 7.47
CA LEU A 137 11.93 -8.59 8.74
C LEU A 137 13.45 -8.68 8.60
N ALA A 138 14.17 -7.85 9.37
CA ALA A 138 15.62 -7.97 9.51
C ALA A 138 16.09 -7.58 10.91
N PHE A 139 17.23 -8.12 11.34
CA PHE A 139 17.73 -7.97 12.70
C PHE A 139 19.08 -7.25 12.72
N HIS A 140 19.30 -6.43 13.74
CA HIS A 140 20.60 -5.81 13.94
C HIS A 140 21.65 -6.86 14.32
N PRO A 141 22.87 -6.81 13.75
CA PRO A 141 23.86 -7.88 13.88
C PRO A 141 24.47 -8.02 15.28
N THR A 142 24.34 -7.00 16.14
CA THR A 142 24.92 -7.01 17.49
C THR A 142 23.94 -6.58 18.60
N ASN A 143 22.70 -6.23 18.25
CA ASN A 143 21.70 -5.79 19.23
C ASN A 143 20.42 -6.62 19.02
N SER A 144 20.15 -7.55 19.95
CA SER A 144 19.02 -8.47 19.83
C SER A 144 17.64 -7.81 20.02
N LEU A 145 17.60 -6.56 20.50
CA LEU A 145 16.38 -5.77 20.63
C LEU A 145 16.17 -4.83 19.44
N LYS A 146 17.17 -4.63 18.58
CA LYS A 146 17.04 -3.77 17.40
C LYS A 146 16.68 -4.58 16.16
N LEU A 147 15.56 -4.26 15.54
CA LEU A 147 15.03 -4.95 14.36
C LEU A 147 14.26 -3.99 13.44
N TYR A 148 14.10 -4.39 12.20
CA TYR A 148 13.47 -3.62 11.15
C TYR A 148 12.32 -4.41 10.52
N ALA A 149 11.24 -3.71 10.18
CA ALA A 149 10.07 -4.25 9.51
C ALA A 149 9.77 -3.44 8.24
N GLY A 150 9.72 -4.12 7.10
CA GLY A 150 9.43 -3.52 5.80
C GLY A 150 7.98 -3.74 5.43
N SER A 151 7.24 -2.66 5.20
CA SER A 151 5.84 -2.71 4.77
C SER A 151 5.71 -2.78 3.25
N ALA A 152 4.59 -3.33 2.78
CA ALA A 152 4.19 -3.28 1.38
C ALA A 152 3.95 -1.84 0.86
N GLY A 153 3.58 -0.92 1.76
CA GLY A 153 3.23 0.44 1.37
C GLY A 153 3.60 1.55 2.34
N GLY A 154 3.95 1.21 3.58
CA GLY A 154 4.33 2.18 4.62
C GLY A 154 5.82 2.45 4.77
N GLY A 155 6.67 1.81 3.96
CA GLY A 155 8.12 1.95 4.08
C GLY A 155 8.72 1.08 5.18
N LEU A 156 9.86 1.53 5.69
CA LEU A 156 10.64 0.84 6.71
C LEU A 156 10.35 1.38 8.11
N PHE A 157 10.18 0.46 9.06
CA PHE A 157 10.05 0.73 10.48
C PHE A 157 11.22 0.11 11.24
N VAL A 158 11.66 0.76 12.32
CA VAL A 158 12.67 0.26 13.25
C VAL A 158 12.08 0.16 14.65
N SER A 159 12.48 -0.87 15.38
CA SER A 159 12.23 -0.99 16.82
C SER A 159 13.58 -1.20 17.50
N ASP A 160 13.82 -0.50 18.61
CA ASP A 160 15.02 -0.66 19.45
C ASP A 160 14.73 -1.46 20.75
N ASN A 161 13.51 -2.00 20.89
CA ASN A 161 13.02 -2.65 22.11
C ASN A 161 12.34 -4.01 21.85
N GLY A 162 12.74 -4.71 20.80
CA GLY A 162 12.29 -6.08 20.50
C GLY A 162 10.90 -6.19 19.87
N GLY A 163 10.34 -5.08 19.38
CA GLY A 163 9.03 -5.00 18.73
C GLY A 163 7.96 -4.30 19.57
N LEU A 164 8.26 -3.90 20.81
CA LEU A 164 7.27 -3.26 21.69
C LEU A 164 6.80 -1.90 21.17
N PHE A 165 7.65 -1.18 20.45
CA PHE A 165 7.29 0.04 19.73
C PHE A 165 8.09 0.18 18.44
N TRP A 166 7.45 0.68 17.39
CA TRP A 166 8.02 0.90 16.06
C TRP A 166 8.05 2.39 15.70
N THR A 167 9.13 2.82 15.05
CA THR A 167 9.27 4.16 14.48
C THR A 167 9.50 4.04 12.99
N ASN A 168 8.78 4.81 12.18
CA ASN A 168 9.02 4.83 10.74
C ASN A 168 10.28 5.63 10.41
N VAL A 169 11.16 5.07 9.58
CA VAL A 169 12.41 5.69 9.13
C VAL A 169 12.42 5.90 7.60
N ALA A 170 11.26 5.80 6.95
CA ALA A 170 11.10 5.89 5.50
C ALA A 170 10.43 7.18 5.02
N GLY A 171 10.39 8.24 5.86
CA GLY A 171 9.65 9.48 5.58
C GLY A 171 9.95 10.13 4.22
N PHE A 172 11.16 9.94 3.69
CA PHE A 172 11.62 10.48 2.39
C PHE A 172 12.06 9.41 1.40
N MET A 173 11.66 8.15 1.59
CA MET A 173 11.97 7.10 0.63
C MET A 173 11.10 7.26 -0.63
N PRO A 174 11.69 7.30 -1.83
CA PRO A 174 10.97 7.51 -3.09
C PRO A 174 10.10 6.32 -3.50
N SER A 175 10.36 5.14 -2.94
CA SER A 175 9.50 3.95 -3.06
C SER A 175 9.34 3.35 -1.67
N LEU A 176 8.08 3.23 -1.22
CA LEU A 176 7.74 2.78 0.13
C LEU A 176 7.47 1.26 0.22
N GLY A 177 7.39 0.56 -0.91
CA GLY A 177 7.30 -0.91 -0.88
C GLY A 177 8.66 -1.50 -0.53
N ILE A 178 8.70 -2.42 0.44
CA ILE A 178 9.93 -3.07 0.92
C ILE A 178 9.84 -4.58 0.68
N SER A 179 10.61 -5.09 -0.28
CA SER A 179 10.70 -6.53 -0.59
C SER A 179 11.95 -7.22 -0.05
N GLY A 180 12.95 -6.46 0.40
CA GLY A 180 14.15 -7.03 1.00
C GLY A 180 14.88 -6.03 1.88
N ILE A 181 15.44 -6.51 2.99
CA ILE A 181 16.17 -5.69 3.96
C ILE A 181 17.46 -6.42 4.33
N VAL A 182 18.58 -5.72 4.25
CA VAL A 182 19.87 -6.17 4.78
C VAL A 182 20.33 -5.14 5.81
N VAL A 183 20.56 -5.60 7.04
CA VAL A 183 21.34 -4.86 8.04
C VAL A 183 22.75 -5.40 8.01
N SER A 184 23.72 -4.58 7.58
CA SER A 184 25.06 -5.06 7.29
C SER A 184 25.75 -5.61 8.55
N HIS A 185 26.26 -6.84 8.49
CA HIS A 185 26.98 -7.44 9.61
C HIS A 185 28.30 -6.72 9.96
N ALA A 186 28.90 -6.02 8.99
CA ALA A 186 30.11 -5.23 9.23
C ALA A 186 29.83 -3.91 9.98
N ASN A 187 28.63 -3.35 9.83
CA ASN A 187 28.20 -2.14 10.52
C ASN A 187 26.67 -2.05 10.50
N GLY A 188 26.05 -2.21 11.67
CA GLY A 188 24.58 -2.24 11.82
C GLY A 188 23.85 -0.92 11.52
N ASN A 189 24.58 0.18 11.28
CA ASN A 189 24.01 1.43 10.75
C ASN A 189 23.94 1.45 9.21
N VAL A 190 24.62 0.53 8.52
CA VAL A 190 24.54 0.41 7.06
C VAL A 190 23.40 -0.54 6.71
N LEU A 191 22.38 0.00 6.06
CA LEU A 191 21.20 -0.73 5.61
C LEU A 191 21.14 -0.75 4.09
N TYR A 192 20.61 -1.84 3.53
CA TYR A 192 20.18 -1.90 2.15
C TYR A 192 18.72 -2.35 2.10
N VAL A 193 17.94 -1.71 1.25
CA VAL A 193 16.55 -2.06 1.00
C VAL A 193 16.35 -2.30 -0.47
N LEU A 194 15.84 -3.47 -0.83
CA LEU A 194 15.29 -3.72 -2.15
C LEU A 194 13.83 -3.27 -2.16
N THR A 195 13.53 -2.26 -2.98
CA THR A 195 12.20 -1.66 -3.04
C THR A 195 11.23 -2.47 -3.90
N GLY A 196 9.94 -2.20 -3.73
CA GLY A 196 8.83 -2.84 -4.45
C GLY A 196 7.99 -3.75 -3.57
N ASP A 197 7.02 -4.41 -4.18
CA ASP A 197 6.08 -5.29 -3.50
C ASP A 197 5.94 -6.62 -4.26
N GLY A 198 6.86 -7.53 -3.97
CA GLY A 198 6.97 -8.82 -4.67
C GLY A 198 5.85 -9.79 -4.36
N ASP A 199 5.31 -9.74 -3.14
CA ASP A 199 4.23 -10.62 -2.69
C ASP A 199 2.85 -10.22 -3.28
N ALA A 200 2.70 -9.00 -3.81
CA ALA A 200 1.51 -8.62 -4.57
C ALA A 200 1.45 -9.19 -6.00
N LEU A 201 2.46 -9.96 -6.42
CA LEU A 201 2.49 -10.57 -7.74
C LEU A 201 1.55 -11.77 -7.84
N SER A 202 0.54 -11.66 -8.69
CA SER A 202 -0.31 -12.79 -9.03
C SER A 202 0.31 -13.66 -10.14
N SER A 203 0.01 -14.95 -10.10
CA SER A 203 0.48 -16.02 -11.01
C SER A 203 0.26 -15.77 -12.51
N GLU A 204 -0.67 -14.87 -12.84
CA GLU A 204 -1.26 -14.77 -14.19
C GLU A 204 -0.60 -13.74 -15.10
N GLY A 205 0.37 -12.96 -14.61
CA GLY A 205 1.07 -11.95 -15.40
C GLY A 205 0.20 -10.78 -15.88
N PHE A 206 -1.14 -10.89 -15.80
CA PHE A 206 -2.06 -9.83 -16.19
C PHE A 206 -2.03 -8.67 -15.17
N THR A 207 -2.15 -8.95 -13.87
CA THR A 207 -1.98 -7.92 -12.82
C THR A 207 -0.59 -7.28 -12.92
N PHE A 208 0.43 -8.07 -13.23
CA PHE A 208 1.78 -7.56 -13.46
C PHE A 208 1.88 -6.67 -14.71
N SER A 209 1.21 -7.04 -15.79
CA SER A 209 1.29 -6.33 -17.07
C SER A 209 0.36 -5.12 -17.14
N TYR A 210 -0.74 -5.12 -16.41
CA TYR A 210 -1.82 -4.14 -16.57
C TYR A 210 -2.45 -3.66 -15.25
N GLY A 211 -2.03 -4.17 -14.09
CA GLY A 211 -2.52 -3.75 -12.78
C GLY A 211 -1.58 -2.77 -12.07
N TYR A 212 -2.07 -2.17 -10.99
CA TYR A 212 -1.25 -1.37 -10.08
C TYR A 212 -0.57 -2.26 -9.03
N ILE A 213 0.75 -2.22 -8.97
CA ILE A 213 1.57 -2.72 -7.86
C ILE A 213 2.62 -1.67 -7.53
N ARG A 214 3.25 -1.76 -6.35
CA ARG A 214 4.43 -0.94 -6.07
C ARG A 214 5.64 -1.53 -6.76
N TYR A 215 5.94 -0.99 -7.92
CA TYR A 215 7.15 -1.35 -8.65
C TYR A 215 8.40 -0.90 -7.90
N SER A 216 9.47 -1.63 -8.13
CA SER A 216 10.79 -1.34 -7.59
C SER A 216 11.42 -0.16 -8.32
N VAL A 217 12.25 0.59 -7.58
CA VAL A 217 13.24 1.54 -8.12
C VAL A 217 14.67 1.00 -7.93
N GLY A 218 14.81 -0.27 -7.54
CA GLY A 218 16.07 -0.94 -7.25
C GLY A 218 16.42 -0.96 -5.77
N VAL A 219 17.72 -1.02 -5.49
CA VAL A 219 18.24 -1.10 -4.11
C VAL A 219 18.60 0.30 -3.62
N LEU A 220 18.06 0.68 -2.46
CA LEU A 220 18.40 1.89 -1.71
C LEU A 220 19.36 1.52 -0.57
N LYS A 221 20.27 2.43 -0.21
CA LYS A 221 21.25 2.28 0.86
C LYS A 221 21.12 3.43 1.86
N SER A 222 21.20 3.08 3.14
CA SER A 222 21.37 4.01 4.26
C SER A 222 22.71 3.72 4.94
N THR A 223 23.33 4.74 5.53
CA THR A 223 24.56 4.61 6.34
C THR A 223 24.37 5.11 7.78
N ASP A 224 23.13 5.43 8.15
CA ASP A 224 22.74 6.09 9.39
C ASP A 224 21.58 5.39 10.11
N GLY A 225 21.45 4.07 9.93
CA GLY A 225 20.42 3.27 10.59
C GLY A 225 19.02 3.52 10.04
N GLY A 226 18.91 4.03 8.81
CA GLY A 226 17.67 4.24 8.08
C GLY A 226 17.16 5.68 8.10
N VAL A 227 17.85 6.63 8.75
CA VAL A 227 17.40 8.04 8.81
C VAL A 227 17.40 8.70 7.43
N SER A 228 18.34 8.33 6.55
CA SER A 228 18.41 8.82 5.18
C SER A 228 18.78 7.73 4.17
N TRP A 229 18.38 7.92 2.91
CA TRP A 229 18.48 6.91 1.85
C TRP A 229 19.02 7.49 0.55
N GLN A 230 19.84 6.69 -0.14
CA GLN A 230 20.35 6.97 -1.48
C GLN A 230 20.16 5.74 -2.37
N LYS A 231 19.89 5.94 -3.66
CA LYS A 231 19.87 4.83 -4.61
C LYS A 231 21.28 4.30 -4.83
N THR A 232 21.42 2.97 -4.87
CA THR A 232 22.66 2.30 -5.27
C THR A 232 22.85 2.34 -6.80
N GLY A 233 23.87 1.68 -7.35
CA GLY A 233 24.01 1.57 -8.81
C GLY A 233 22.77 0.95 -9.47
N GLU A 234 22.51 1.32 -10.72
CA GLU A 234 21.39 0.74 -11.49
C GLU A 234 21.54 -0.77 -11.65
N LEU A 235 20.41 -1.47 -11.62
CA LEU A 235 20.33 -2.88 -12.00
C LEU A 235 20.31 -2.96 -13.54
N PRO A 236 21.34 -3.52 -14.19
CA PRO A 236 21.47 -3.45 -15.65
C PRO A 236 20.24 -4.01 -16.38
N GLY A 237 19.70 -3.24 -17.33
CA GLY A 237 18.55 -3.64 -18.14
C GLY A 237 17.18 -3.45 -17.48
N LEU A 238 17.10 -2.86 -16.28
CA LEU A 238 15.84 -2.61 -15.57
C LEU A 238 15.39 -1.14 -15.49
N ALA A 239 16.22 -0.19 -15.91
CA ALA A 239 15.96 1.25 -15.72
C ALA A 239 14.58 1.73 -16.24
N GLU A 240 14.12 1.17 -17.37
CA GLU A 240 12.83 1.53 -17.99
C GLU A 240 11.77 0.43 -17.81
N LYS A 241 12.06 -0.61 -17.02
CA LYS A 241 11.16 -1.75 -16.84
C LYS A 241 10.29 -1.59 -15.61
N ARG A 242 9.08 -2.14 -15.70
CA ARG A 242 8.23 -2.42 -14.55
C ARG A 242 8.66 -3.76 -13.96
N TYR A 243 9.24 -3.75 -12.76
CA TYR A 243 9.66 -4.96 -12.05
C TYR A 243 9.39 -4.84 -10.56
N ALA A 244 9.38 -5.97 -9.86
CA ALA A 244 9.28 -6.03 -8.41
C ALA A 244 10.56 -6.62 -7.83
N GLY A 245 10.98 -6.11 -6.67
CA GLY A 245 11.96 -6.80 -5.83
C GLY A 245 11.30 -7.98 -5.11
N MET A 246 12.09 -8.99 -4.75
CA MET A 246 11.60 -10.23 -4.12
C MET A 246 12.31 -10.52 -2.80
N LYS A 247 13.65 -10.48 -2.81
CA LYS A 247 14.50 -10.71 -1.65
C LYS A 247 15.88 -10.09 -1.84
N LEU A 248 16.51 -9.70 -0.74
CA LEU A 248 17.87 -9.15 -0.71
C LEU A 248 18.65 -9.86 0.40
N ILE A 249 19.82 -10.41 0.08
CA ILE A 249 20.70 -11.06 1.07
C ILE A 249 22.14 -10.55 0.92
N GLN A 250 22.89 -10.60 2.01
CA GLN A 250 24.30 -10.25 2.08
C GLN A 250 25.13 -11.51 2.28
N ASP A 251 26.30 -11.58 1.66
CA ASP A 251 27.27 -12.64 1.90
C ASP A 251 27.67 -12.65 3.40
N PRO A 252 27.61 -13.81 4.08
CA PRO A 252 27.85 -13.90 5.52
C PRO A 252 29.28 -13.56 5.94
N ASN A 253 30.27 -13.60 5.03
CA ASN A 253 31.67 -13.31 5.34
C ASN A 253 32.23 -12.10 4.58
N ASN A 254 31.49 -11.51 3.63
CA ASN A 254 31.92 -10.32 2.91
C ASN A 254 30.79 -9.29 2.76
N ALA A 255 30.80 -8.24 3.58
CA ALA A 255 29.74 -7.24 3.61
C ALA A 255 29.57 -6.43 2.30
N ASN A 256 30.55 -6.48 1.38
CA ASN A 256 30.45 -5.82 0.08
C ASN A 256 29.73 -6.65 -0.99
N VAL A 257 29.45 -7.93 -0.71
CA VAL A 257 28.75 -8.82 -1.64
C VAL A 257 27.29 -8.93 -1.24
N LEU A 258 26.39 -8.56 -2.16
CA LEU A 258 24.94 -8.68 -1.98
C LEU A 258 24.31 -9.29 -3.23
N LEU A 259 23.18 -9.98 -3.03
CA LEU A 259 22.35 -10.56 -4.07
C LEU A 259 20.93 -10.00 -3.96
N ALA A 260 20.39 -9.49 -5.06
CA ALA A 260 19.06 -8.91 -5.17
C ALA A 260 18.20 -9.74 -6.15
N ALA A 261 17.27 -10.53 -5.61
CA ALA A 261 16.29 -11.29 -6.37
C ALA A 261 15.13 -10.41 -6.81
N THR A 262 14.72 -10.52 -8.08
CA THR A 262 13.66 -9.69 -8.68
C THR A 262 12.73 -10.52 -9.55
N SER A 263 11.64 -9.92 -10.02
CA SER A 263 10.82 -10.52 -11.09
C SER A 263 11.51 -10.57 -12.44
N HIS A 264 12.71 -9.99 -12.59
CA HIS A 264 13.47 -9.86 -13.84
C HIS A 264 14.96 -10.21 -13.62
N GLY A 265 15.22 -11.37 -13.03
CA GLY A 265 16.57 -11.88 -12.80
C GLY A 265 17.13 -11.65 -11.39
N LEU A 266 18.33 -12.18 -11.18
CA LEU A 266 19.11 -12.06 -9.95
C LEU A 266 20.33 -11.18 -10.19
N TYR A 267 20.50 -10.14 -9.39
CA TYR A 267 21.61 -9.19 -9.53
C TYR A 267 22.59 -9.34 -8.38
N ARG A 268 23.87 -9.20 -8.70
CA ARG A 268 24.99 -9.33 -7.75
C ARG A 268 25.84 -8.08 -7.72
N THR A 269 26.27 -7.67 -6.54
CA THR A 269 27.30 -6.65 -6.35
C THR A 269 28.47 -7.24 -5.56
N THR A 270 29.68 -6.69 -5.73
CA THR A 270 30.89 -7.02 -4.95
C THR A 270 31.54 -5.81 -4.30
N ASN A 271 30.93 -4.64 -4.44
CA ASN A 271 31.45 -3.34 -3.99
C ASN A 271 30.41 -2.58 -3.17
N GLY A 272 29.55 -3.30 -2.45
CA GLY A 272 28.58 -2.71 -1.53
C GLY A 272 27.52 -1.87 -2.24
N GLY A 273 27.15 -2.26 -3.46
CA GLY A 273 26.07 -1.65 -4.26
C GLY A 273 26.51 -0.53 -5.20
N SER A 274 27.80 -0.17 -5.28
CA SER A 274 28.24 0.87 -6.24
C SER A 274 27.95 0.46 -7.69
N THR A 275 28.13 -0.82 -8.03
CA THR A 275 27.71 -1.39 -9.30
C THR A 275 27.09 -2.77 -9.12
N TRP A 276 26.22 -3.15 -10.06
CA TRP A 276 25.54 -4.46 -10.09
C TRP A 276 25.80 -5.16 -11.42
N THR A 277 25.81 -6.48 -11.38
CA THR A 277 25.91 -7.37 -12.55
C THR A 277 24.78 -8.38 -12.52
N LEU A 278 24.20 -8.70 -13.68
CA LEU A 278 23.24 -9.78 -13.81
C LEU A 278 23.94 -11.14 -13.57
N SER A 279 23.35 -11.98 -12.72
CA SER A 279 23.86 -13.32 -12.45
C SER A 279 23.44 -14.28 -13.58
N SER A 280 24.31 -15.21 -13.94
CA SER A 280 23.95 -16.22 -14.96
C SER A 280 23.01 -17.26 -14.35
N MET A 281 21.77 -17.33 -14.85
CA MET A 281 20.73 -18.23 -14.35
C MET A 281 20.25 -19.16 -15.46
N PRO A 282 19.79 -20.39 -15.15
CA PRO A 282 19.08 -21.23 -16.12
C PRO A 282 17.78 -20.53 -16.59
N GLY A 283 17.61 -20.35 -17.91
CA GLY A 283 16.48 -19.62 -18.47
C GLY A 283 16.93 -18.42 -19.31
N ASN A 284 16.22 -17.31 -19.21
CA ASN A 284 16.56 -16.04 -19.85
C ASN A 284 16.74 -14.91 -18.81
N ASP A 285 17.17 -13.74 -19.27
CA ASP A 285 17.42 -12.54 -18.45
C ASP A 285 16.14 -11.94 -17.82
N THR A 286 14.98 -12.58 -17.97
CA THR A 286 13.71 -12.22 -17.31
C THR A 286 13.22 -13.31 -16.36
N THR A 287 14.08 -14.25 -15.97
CA THR A 287 13.73 -15.32 -15.03
C THR A 287 13.36 -14.72 -13.67
N MET A 288 12.14 -14.97 -13.20
CA MET A 288 11.71 -14.53 -11.88
C MET A 288 12.35 -15.39 -10.79
N VAL A 289 12.91 -14.71 -9.78
CA VAL A 289 13.58 -15.35 -8.63
C VAL A 289 12.82 -14.97 -7.37
N TYR A 290 12.17 -15.93 -6.71
CA TYR A 290 11.35 -15.66 -5.53
C TYR A 290 12.19 -15.59 -4.26
N ASP A 291 13.00 -16.63 -4.05
CA ASP A 291 13.76 -16.80 -2.82
C ASP A 291 15.23 -17.10 -3.11
N ILE A 292 16.11 -16.64 -2.21
CA ILE A 292 17.55 -16.83 -2.24
C ILE A 292 18.08 -17.00 -0.81
N GLU A 293 18.96 -17.97 -0.61
CA GLU A 293 19.60 -18.24 0.68
C GLU A 293 21.06 -18.65 0.53
N TYR A 294 21.94 -18.07 1.34
CA TYR A 294 23.30 -18.60 1.51
C TYR A 294 23.23 -19.87 2.35
N ARG A 295 24.00 -20.89 1.99
CA ARG A 295 24.28 -21.97 2.94
C ARG A 295 24.94 -21.35 4.18
N PRO A 296 24.45 -21.62 5.41
CA PRO A 296 24.98 -20.99 6.62
C PRO A 296 26.50 -21.09 6.72
N GLY A 297 27.16 -19.93 6.87
CA GLY A 297 28.62 -19.79 6.94
C GLY A 297 29.38 -19.83 5.59
N SER A 298 28.70 -20.10 4.47
CA SER A 298 29.33 -20.16 3.14
C SER A 298 29.23 -18.83 2.40
N SER A 299 30.32 -18.41 1.74
CA SER A 299 30.32 -17.30 0.78
C SER A 299 30.15 -17.74 -0.67
N THR A 300 30.19 -19.05 -0.93
CA THR A 300 30.18 -19.61 -2.30
C THR A 300 28.92 -20.39 -2.63
N SER A 301 28.32 -21.04 -1.64
CA SER A 301 27.13 -21.88 -1.83
C SER A 301 25.86 -21.07 -1.63
N VAL A 302 25.10 -20.87 -2.71
CA VAL A 302 23.84 -20.13 -2.69
C VAL A 302 22.73 -20.98 -3.31
N TYR A 303 21.57 -20.99 -2.68
CA TYR A 303 20.34 -21.58 -3.18
C TYR A 303 19.45 -20.48 -3.73
N ALA A 304 18.77 -20.74 -4.85
CA ALA A 304 17.76 -19.83 -5.38
C ALA A 304 16.54 -20.60 -5.90
N SER A 305 15.35 -20.06 -5.66
CA SER A 305 14.12 -20.56 -6.27
C SER A 305 13.71 -19.68 -7.44
N ILE A 306 13.49 -20.32 -8.59
CA ILE A 306 13.13 -19.64 -9.83
C ILE A 306 11.83 -20.15 -10.41
N ARG A 307 11.15 -19.30 -11.19
CA ARG A 307 10.08 -19.70 -12.09
C ARG A 307 10.54 -19.52 -13.54
N ARG A 308 10.44 -20.59 -14.34
CA ARG A 308 10.65 -20.50 -15.80
C ARG A 308 9.35 -20.12 -16.50
N ASP A 309 9.41 -19.07 -17.31
CA ASP A 309 8.28 -18.65 -18.16
C ASP A 309 8.33 -19.34 -19.53
N ASN A 310 8.28 -20.67 -19.54
CA ASN A 310 8.22 -21.49 -20.76
C ASN A 310 6.81 -22.05 -21.05
N GLY A 311 5.77 -21.50 -20.39
CA GLY A 311 4.40 -21.99 -20.50
C GLY A 311 4.03 -23.11 -19.50
N GLU A 312 4.98 -23.62 -18.72
CA GLU A 312 4.73 -24.63 -17.68
C GLU A 312 5.05 -24.09 -16.28
N THR A 313 4.19 -24.36 -15.28
CA THR A 313 4.46 -24.08 -13.86
C THR A 313 5.44 -25.08 -13.29
N ASN A 314 6.74 -24.83 -13.49
CA ASN A 314 7.80 -25.62 -12.89
C ASN A 314 8.75 -24.69 -12.15
N GLY A 315 8.37 -24.31 -10.92
CA GLY A 315 9.28 -23.73 -9.95
C GLY A 315 10.48 -24.66 -9.76
N GLN A 316 11.69 -24.12 -9.71
CA GLN A 316 12.92 -24.90 -9.62
C GLN A 316 13.84 -24.36 -8.54
N LEU A 317 14.60 -25.27 -7.93
CA LEU A 317 15.77 -24.92 -7.14
C LEU A 317 17.02 -24.94 -8.03
N VAL A 318 17.79 -23.87 -8.00
CA VAL A 318 19.10 -23.76 -8.66
C VAL A 318 20.17 -23.43 -7.62
N LEU A 319 21.40 -23.84 -7.90
CA LEU A 319 22.51 -23.74 -6.95
C LEU A 319 23.68 -22.99 -7.58
N SER A 320 24.34 -22.16 -6.78
CA SER A 320 25.60 -21.53 -7.10
C SER A 320 26.73 -22.11 -6.24
N THR A 321 27.93 -22.18 -6.81
CA THR A 321 29.18 -22.54 -6.12
C THR A 321 30.23 -21.43 -6.20
N ASP A 322 29.84 -20.26 -6.71
CA ASP A 322 30.71 -19.09 -6.94
C ASP A 322 30.17 -17.81 -6.29
N GLY A 323 29.32 -17.97 -5.26
CA GLY A 323 28.80 -16.85 -4.47
C GLY A 323 27.72 -16.06 -5.19
N GLY A 324 26.96 -16.75 -6.04
CA GLY A 324 25.82 -16.22 -6.78
C GLY A 324 26.18 -15.53 -8.09
N ALA A 325 27.40 -15.71 -8.62
CA ALA A 325 27.74 -15.15 -9.94
C ALA A 325 27.12 -15.97 -11.07
N SER A 326 27.08 -17.29 -10.91
CA SER A 326 26.39 -18.21 -11.80
C SER A 326 25.65 -19.31 -11.04
N PHE A 327 24.55 -19.77 -11.63
CA PHE A 327 23.73 -20.83 -11.08
C PHE A 327 23.55 -21.93 -12.11
N THR A 328 23.63 -23.17 -11.62
CA THR A 328 23.33 -24.36 -12.40
C THR A 328 22.07 -25.02 -11.83
N GLN A 329 21.37 -25.75 -12.68
CA GLN A 329 20.25 -26.56 -12.22
C GLN A 329 20.78 -27.64 -11.27
N GLY A 330 20.21 -27.74 -10.08
CA GLY A 330 20.52 -28.84 -9.17
C GLY A 330 20.13 -30.19 -9.78
N SER A 331 20.84 -31.25 -9.40
CA SER A 331 20.55 -32.64 -9.79
C SER A 331 19.29 -33.17 -9.10
N VAL A 332 18.12 -32.56 -9.31
CA VAL A 332 16.88 -33.09 -8.74
C VAL A 332 16.36 -34.20 -9.65
N TYR A 333 16.27 -35.45 -9.15
CA TYR A 333 15.05 -36.30 -9.08
C TYR A 333 15.37 -37.79 -8.92
N SER A 334 15.13 -38.35 -7.73
CA SER A 334 14.34 -39.61 -7.58
C SER A 334 13.98 -39.89 -6.12
N PRO A 335 12.73 -40.30 -5.80
CA PRO A 335 11.58 -40.45 -6.69
C PRO A 335 10.57 -39.34 -6.39
N ASN A 336 10.64 -38.19 -7.06
CA ASN A 336 9.52 -37.25 -7.23
C ASN A 336 9.99 -36.03 -8.04
N VAL A 337 9.51 -35.91 -9.28
CA VAL A 337 9.70 -34.69 -10.09
C VAL A 337 8.92 -33.54 -9.46
N PHE A 338 9.55 -32.38 -9.21
CA PHE A 338 8.86 -31.12 -8.85
C PHE A 338 8.12 -30.66 -10.11
N THR A 339 6.92 -31.20 -10.33
CA THR A 339 6.02 -30.74 -11.39
C THR A 339 4.93 -29.86 -10.80
N ASN A 340 4.46 -28.89 -11.57
CA ASN A 340 3.29 -28.09 -11.22
C ASN A 340 3.46 -27.37 -9.87
N VAL A 341 4.62 -26.74 -9.68
CA VAL A 341 4.98 -25.86 -8.56
C VAL A 341 5.12 -24.45 -9.11
N GLU A 342 4.62 -23.44 -8.41
CA GLU A 342 4.76 -22.05 -8.86
C GLU A 342 5.73 -21.22 -8.01
N ARG A 343 5.65 -21.35 -6.69
CA ARG A 343 6.54 -20.67 -5.72
C ARG A 343 7.14 -21.69 -4.75
N ILE A 344 8.41 -21.50 -4.42
CA ILE A 344 9.18 -22.28 -3.44
C ILE A 344 9.90 -21.30 -2.52
N GLU A 345 9.75 -21.50 -1.22
CA GLU A 345 10.59 -20.85 -0.20
C GLU A 345 11.58 -21.87 0.38
N ILE A 346 12.77 -21.38 0.73
CA ILE A 346 13.96 -22.13 1.10
C ILE A 346 14.27 -21.85 2.58
N GLY A 347 14.36 -22.93 3.37
CA GLY A 347 14.77 -22.86 4.77
C GLY A 347 16.15 -23.46 4.98
N VAL A 348 17.07 -22.68 5.54
CA VAL A 348 18.42 -23.15 5.93
C VAL A 348 18.66 -22.91 7.43
N THR A 349 19.62 -23.61 8.03
CA THR A 349 19.92 -23.44 9.47
C THR A 349 21.40 -23.61 9.81
N PRO A 350 21.98 -22.76 10.67
CA PRO A 350 23.32 -22.97 11.21
C PRO A 350 23.41 -24.17 12.15
N ALA A 351 22.29 -24.71 12.65
CA ALA A 351 22.30 -25.91 13.50
C ALA A 351 22.86 -27.14 12.77
N ASP A 352 22.65 -27.19 11.45
CA ASP A 352 23.26 -28.17 10.56
C ASP A 352 23.26 -27.60 9.12
N PRO A 353 24.39 -27.02 8.66
CA PRO A 353 24.47 -26.40 7.34
C PRO A 353 24.34 -27.36 6.15
N SER A 354 24.25 -28.69 6.35
CA SER A 354 23.93 -29.62 5.26
C SER A 354 22.43 -29.76 5.00
N ILE A 355 21.60 -29.29 5.93
CA ILE A 355 20.14 -29.37 5.83
C ILE A 355 19.57 -28.19 5.06
N VAL A 356 18.75 -28.51 4.07
CA VAL A 356 17.96 -27.53 3.32
C VAL A 356 16.51 -28.01 3.32
N TYR A 357 15.60 -27.14 3.74
CA TYR A 357 14.16 -27.35 3.63
C TYR A 357 13.60 -26.56 2.46
N LEU A 358 12.54 -27.07 1.85
CA LEU A 358 11.71 -26.33 0.90
C LEU A 358 10.26 -26.46 1.33
N VAL A 359 9.48 -25.38 1.20
CA VAL A 359 8.02 -25.46 1.15
C VAL A 359 7.58 -25.06 -0.25
N ALA A 360 6.80 -25.94 -0.88
CA ALA A 360 6.34 -25.74 -2.24
C ALA A 360 4.83 -25.58 -2.26
N GLY A 361 4.37 -24.47 -2.85
CA GLY A 361 2.96 -24.30 -3.18
C GLY A 361 2.64 -24.88 -4.58
N PRO A 362 1.38 -25.16 -4.87
CA PRO A 362 0.98 -25.67 -6.18
C PRO A 362 1.13 -24.64 -7.31
N GLY A 363 1.06 -25.12 -8.56
CA GLY A 363 1.04 -24.28 -9.76
C GLY A 363 -0.18 -24.41 -10.66
N THR A 364 -0.74 -25.61 -10.88
CA THR A 364 -1.95 -25.80 -11.73
C THR A 364 -2.92 -26.88 -11.24
N SER A 365 -2.82 -27.31 -9.98
CA SER A 365 -3.80 -28.19 -9.34
C SER A 365 -3.85 -27.86 -7.86
N THR A 366 -5.03 -27.86 -7.26
CA THR A 366 -5.33 -27.45 -5.87
C THR A 366 -4.49 -28.07 -4.75
N SER A 367 -3.69 -29.10 -5.02
CA SER A 367 -2.95 -29.81 -3.99
C SER A 367 -1.59 -29.18 -3.72
N TYR A 368 -1.46 -28.62 -2.52
CA TYR A 368 -0.22 -28.38 -1.79
C TYR A 368 0.91 -29.37 -2.16
N ARG A 369 2.11 -28.85 -2.46
CA ARG A 369 3.22 -29.64 -3.03
C ARG A 369 4.18 -30.18 -1.98
N GLY A 370 4.04 -29.77 -0.73
CA GLY A 370 4.70 -30.39 0.39
C GLY A 370 5.87 -29.63 0.97
N VAL A 371 6.33 -30.12 2.12
CA VAL A 371 7.61 -29.77 2.72
C VAL A 371 8.62 -30.83 2.31
N TRP A 372 9.76 -30.38 1.83
CA TRP A 372 10.85 -31.21 1.36
C TRP A 372 12.11 -30.94 2.18
N ARG A 373 12.97 -31.95 2.29
CA ARG A 373 14.21 -31.88 3.03
C ARG A 373 15.35 -32.54 2.27
N SER A 374 16.46 -31.83 2.18
CA SER A 374 17.76 -32.34 1.80
C SER A 374 18.65 -32.50 3.03
N ALA A 375 19.52 -33.52 3.01
CA ALA A 375 20.54 -33.75 4.03
C ALA A 375 21.97 -33.55 3.50
N ASP A 376 22.09 -33.21 2.21
CA ASP A 376 23.33 -33.24 1.43
C ASP A 376 23.54 -31.93 0.66
N ASN A 377 23.30 -30.80 1.35
CA ASN A 377 23.51 -29.45 0.85
C ASN A 377 22.65 -29.10 -0.38
N GLY A 378 21.43 -29.65 -0.47
CA GLY A 378 20.50 -29.40 -1.57
C GLY A 378 20.73 -30.27 -2.80
N ALA A 379 21.57 -31.31 -2.73
CA ALA A 379 21.81 -32.22 -3.86
C ALA A 379 20.62 -33.17 -4.08
N ASN A 380 20.06 -33.75 -3.02
CA ASN A 380 18.91 -34.65 -3.07
C ASN A 380 17.83 -34.22 -2.06
N PHE A 381 16.56 -34.34 -2.45
CA PHE A 381 15.41 -33.99 -1.60
C PHE A 381 14.47 -35.17 -1.39
N THR A 382 13.97 -35.28 -0.17
CA THR A 382 12.91 -36.21 0.23
C THR A 382 11.69 -35.43 0.69
N ARG A 383 10.49 -35.83 0.25
CA ARG A 383 9.24 -35.20 0.70
C ARG A 383 8.96 -35.65 2.12
N GLN A 384 8.87 -34.71 3.04
CA GLN A 384 8.60 -34.96 4.46
C GLN A 384 7.11 -34.90 4.77
N HIS A 385 6.39 -33.99 4.12
CA HIS A 385 4.96 -33.77 4.35
C HIS A 385 4.25 -33.31 3.09
N ASN A 386 3.00 -33.70 2.88
CA ASN A 386 2.18 -33.24 1.74
C ASN A 386 0.67 -33.32 1.97
N THR A 387 0.23 -33.77 3.15
CA THR A 387 -1.16 -33.74 3.58
C THR A 387 -1.21 -33.94 5.10
N PRO A 388 -2.05 -33.21 5.84
CA PRO A 388 -2.80 -32.04 5.39
C PRO A 388 -1.89 -30.89 4.87
N SER A 389 -2.46 -29.88 4.23
CA SER A 389 -1.75 -28.62 3.91
C SER A 389 -1.26 -27.95 5.19
N VAL A 390 -0.08 -27.34 5.13
CA VAL A 390 0.53 -26.56 6.22
C VAL A 390 0.56 -25.06 5.90
N LEU A 391 -0.32 -24.65 4.97
CA LEU A 391 -0.47 -23.27 4.51
C LEU A 391 -1.78 -22.63 4.97
N ARG A 392 -2.65 -23.37 5.68
CA ARG A 392 -3.98 -22.85 6.06
C ARG A 392 -4.58 -23.46 7.32
N ALA A 393 -5.48 -22.72 7.96
CA ALA A 393 -6.26 -23.23 9.08
C ALA A 393 -7.04 -24.50 8.70
N SER A 394 -7.13 -25.47 9.61
CA SER A 394 -7.70 -26.83 9.42
C SER A 394 -6.94 -27.76 8.48
N GLY A 395 -5.91 -27.28 7.78
CA GLY A 395 -5.03 -28.08 6.95
C GLY A 395 -5.63 -28.68 5.67
N ALA A 396 -6.82 -28.27 5.23
CA ALA A 396 -7.36 -28.85 3.99
C ALA A 396 -6.65 -28.36 2.69
N ASP A 397 -6.74 -29.14 1.61
CA ASP A 397 -5.88 -29.01 0.41
C ASP A 397 -6.57 -28.29 -0.78
N ILE A 398 -7.34 -27.24 -0.50
CA ILE A 398 -8.31 -26.67 -1.48
C ILE A 398 -8.28 -25.13 -1.59
N ASN A 399 -7.33 -24.47 -0.91
CA ASN A 399 -7.09 -23.03 -0.95
C ASN A 399 -5.67 -22.81 -0.45
N ASP A 400 -4.80 -22.37 -1.32
CA ASP A 400 -3.47 -21.91 -0.98
C ASP A 400 -3.30 -20.55 -1.64
N GLN A 401 -2.87 -19.60 -0.82
CA GLN A 401 -2.53 -18.25 -1.25
C GLN A 401 -1.02 -18.17 -1.49
N ASN A 402 -0.39 -19.28 -1.89
CA ASN A 402 1.06 -19.47 -1.90
C ASN A 402 1.83 -18.44 -2.74
N MET A 403 1.18 -17.79 -3.70
CA MET A 403 1.77 -16.72 -4.50
C MET A 403 1.85 -15.39 -3.75
N TYR A 404 0.91 -15.17 -2.84
CA TYR A 404 0.76 -13.98 -2.01
C TYR A 404 1.47 -14.16 -0.66
N ASP A 405 1.16 -15.24 0.07
CA ASP A 405 1.75 -15.61 1.34
C ASP A 405 2.44 -16.99 1.25
N LEU A 406 3.75 -17.02 1.45
CA LEU A 406 4.49 -18.27 1.63
C LEU A 406 5.74 -17.96 2.43
N ALA A 407 5.92 -18.65 3.55
CA ALA A 407 7.08 -18.47 4.40
C ALA A 407 7.58 -19.81 4.96
N ILE A 408 8.88 -19.88 5.24
CA ILE A 408 9.50 -20.99 5.95
C ILE A 408 10.60 -20.48 6.86
N ALA A 409 10.71 -21.05 8.07
CA ALA A 409 11.82 -20.79 8.98
C ALA A 409 12.30 -22.09 9.60
N VAL A 410 13.62 -22.23 9.75
CA VAL A 410 14.24 -23.37 10.43
C VAL A 410 14.99 -22.84 11.65
N SER A 411 14.78 -23.49 12.81
CA SER A 411 15.38 -23.00 14.06
C SER A 411 16.91 -23.00 13.98
N PRO A 412 17.59 -21.91 14.41
CA PRO A 412 19.04 -21.86 14.44
C PRO A 412 19.66 -22.78 15.50
N ARG A 413 18.84 -23.40 16.37
CA ARG A 413 19.27 -24.29 17.46
C ARG A 413 18.95 -25.76 17.21
N SER A 414 18.11 -26.06 16.23
CA SER A 414 17.71 -27.43 15.92
C SER A 414 17.23 -27.53 14.47
N SER A 415 17.95 -28.33 13.67
CA SER A 415 17.54 -28.63 12.29
C SER A 415 16.26 -29.47 12.20
N ALA A 416 15.76 -30.01 13.33
CA ALA A 416 14.48 -30.72 13.39
C ALA A 416 13.28 -29.79 13.58
N THR A 417 13.49 -28.52 13.96
CA THR A 417 12.40 -27.56 14.18
C THR A 417 12.23 -26.68 12.95
N VAL A 418 11.10 -26.83 12.26
CA VAL A 418 10.74 -26.09 11.04
C VAL A 418 9.33 -25.53 11.16
N LEU A 419 9.15 -24.30 10.72
CA LEU A 419 7.86 -23.63 10.64
C LEU A 419 7.54 -23.25 9.21
N THR A 420 6.26 -23.28 8.86
CA THR A 420 5.74 -22.81 7.58
C THR A 420 4.67 -21.75 7.81
N GLY A 421 4.58 -20.79 6.90
CA GLY A 421 3.56 -19.75 6.87
C GLY A 421 2.81 -19.77 5.54
N GLY A 422 1.50 -19.52 5.64
CA GLY A 422 0.57 -19.21 4.56
C GLY A 422 -0.52 -18.34 5.18
N LEU A 423 -1.79 -18.76 5.19
CA LEU A 423 -2.83 -18.06 5.97
C LEU A 423 -2.58 -18.09 7.48
N VAL A 424 -1.91 -19.14 7.97
CA VAL A 424 -1.57 -19.33 9.40
C VAL A 424 -0.19 -19.97 9.50
N VAL A 425 0.36 -20.03 10.72
CA VAL A 425 1.64 -20.69 10.98
C VAL A 425 1.41 -22.16 11.33
N PHE A 426 2.27 -23.04 10.83
CA PHE A 426 2.41 -24.43 11.27
C PHE A 426 3.82 -24.67 11.80
N ARG A 427 3.94 -25.64 12.70
CA ARG A 427 5.20 -25.99 13.37
C ARG A 427 5.43 -27.49 13.36
N SER A 428 6.65 -27.91 13.06
CA SER A 428 7.17 -29.26 13.24
C SER A 428 8.41 -29.23 14.11
N THR A 429 8.58 -30.25 14.97
CA THR A 429 9.79 -30.48 15.78
C THR A 429 10.44 -31.83 15.47
N ASN A 430 10.02 -32.50 14.40
CA ASN A 430 10.50 -33.81 13.98
C ASN A 430 10.93 -33.79 12.50
N SER A 431 11.66 -32.75 12.13
CA SER A 431 12.27 -32.58 10.81
C SER A 431 11.26 -32.46 9.66
N GLY A 432 10.05 -31.97 9.93
CA GLY A 432 8.99 -31.77 8.94
C GLY A 432 8.11 -32.99 8.69
N ALA A 433 8.22 -34.06 9.50
CA ALA A 433 7.40 -35.26 9.31
C ALA A 433 5.95 -35.08 9.81
N ILE A 434 5.75 -34.35 10.92
CA ILE A 434 4.43 -34.02 11.48
C ILE A 434 4.39 -32.52 11.78
N PHE A 435 3.29 -31.89 11.40
CA PHE A 435 3.02 -30.48 11.67
C PHE A 435 1.79 -30.29 12.57
N PHE A 436 1.87 -29.30 13.44
CA PHE A 436 0.76 -28.80 14.24
C PHE A 436 0.48 -27.34 13.84
N GLN A 437 -0.79 -26.98 13.74
CA GLN A 437 -1.18 -25.59 13.53
C GLN A 437 -0.76 -24.77 14.77
N ALA A 438 0.01 -23.72 14.54
CA ALA A 438 0.63 -22.89 15.55
C ALA A 438 -0.13 -21.58 15.80
N THR A 439 -0.97 -21.15 14.87
CA THR A 439 -1.86 -19.97 15.00
C THR A 439 -3.24 -20.23 14.41
N GLY A 440 -4.28 -19.59 14.95
CA GLY A 440 -5.64 -19.64 14.40
C GLY A 440 -5.90 -18.53 13.38
N TYR A 441 -6.89 -18.73 12.50
CA TYR A 441 -7.33 -17.70 11.55
C TYR A 441 -8.25 -16.66 12.23
N HIS A 442 -9.09 -17.12 13.17
CA HIS A 442 -9.94 -16.29 14.04
C HIS A 442 -9.88 -16.72 15.51
N ASP A 443 -9.05 -17.73 15.82
CA ASP A 443 -9.03 -18.42 17.11
C ASP A 443 -7.65 -18.30 17.75
N ASP A 444 -7.60 -18.51 19.06
CA ASP A 444 -6.34 -18.51 19.80
C ASP A 444 -5.44 -19.73 19.51
N PRO A 445 -4.10 -19.54 19.47
CA PRO A 445 -3.41 -18.26 19.57
C PRO A 445 -3.54 -17.46 18.25
N TYR A 446 -4.09 -16.24 18.36
CA TYR A 446 -4.34 -15.38 17.22
C TYR A 446 -3.16 -14.42 16.96
N ILE A 447 -2.66 -14.46 15.74
CA ILE A 447 -1.95 -13.35 15.09
C ILE A 447 -2.70 -13.06 13.80
N HIS A 448 -2.52 -11.87 13.21
CA HIS A 448 -3.18 -11.59 11.94
C HIS A 448 -2.78 -12.63 10.88
N PRO A 449 -3.74 -13.21 10.13
CA PRO A 449 -3.48 -14.13 9.03
C PRO A 449 -2.61 -13.56 7.91
N ASP A 450 -2.30 -14.41 6.93
CA ASP A 450 -1.52 -14.10 5.72
C ASP A 450 -0.06 -13.76 6.08
N ILE A 451 0.77 -14.81 6.17
CA ILE A 451 2.14 -14.79 6.69
C ILE A 451 3.14 -14.60 5.54
N HIS A 452 3.76 -13.43 5.49
CA HIS A 452 4.69 -13.02 4.43
C HIS A 452 6.15 -13.35 4.72
N ASP A 453 6.51 -13.44 6.01
CA ASP A 453 7.89 -13.76 6.43
C ASP A 453 7.89 -14.46 7.79
N LEU A 454 8.82 -15.39 7.95
CA LEU A 454 9.13 -16.04 9.22
C LEU A 454 10.64 -16.01 9.40
N ALA A 455 11.11 -15.34 10.45
CA ALA A 455 12.54 -15.12 10.64
C ALA A 455 12.95 -15.29 12.10
N TYR A 456 14.02 -16.04 12.33
CA TYR A 456 14.65 -16.14 13.65
C TYR A 456 15.66 -15.01 13.83
N ASN A 457 15.55 -14.29 14.94
CA ASN A 457 16.60 -13.38 15.35
C ASN A 457 17.87 -14.18 15.70
N PRO A 458 18.99 -13.98 15.00
CA PRO A 458 20.17 -14.82 15.13
C PRO A 458 20.87 -14.67 16.50
N LEU A 459 20.62 -13.57 17.21
CA LEU A 459 21.29 -13.28 18.48
C LEU A 459 20.61 -13.92 19.69
N ASN A 460 19.27 -14.07 19.65
CA ASN A 460 18.51 -14.58 20.80
C ASN A 460 17.64 -15.81 20.46
N GLY A 461 17.54 -16.20 19.19
CA GLY A 461 16.75 -17.34 18.73
C GLY A 461 15.24 -17.16 18.85
N ARG A 462 14.74 -15.93 19.00
CA ARG A 462 13.30 -15.62 19.00
C ARG A 462 12.79 -15.63 17.56
N LEU A 463 11.64 -16.25 17.34
CA LEU A 463 10.95 -16.27 16.06
C LEU A 463 10.09 -15.01 15.92
N TYR A 464 10.08 -14.41 14.73
CA TYR A 464 9.18 -13.33 14.35
C TYR A 464 8.40 -13.72 13.09
N ALA A 465 7.17 -13.22 12.97
CA ALA A 465 6.30 -13.35 11.82
C ALA A 465 5.89 -11.97 11.31
N ALA A 466 5.92 -11.79 10.00
CA ALA A 466 5.36 -10.64 9.30
C ALA A 466 4.04 -11.04 8.64
N THR A 467 3.01 -10.21 8.79
CA THR A 467 1.64 -10.54 8.38
C THR A 467 0.91 -9.35 7.74
N ASP A 468 -0.28 -9.58 7.20
CA ASP A 468 -1.17 -8.51 6.68
C ASP A 468 -1.62 -7.49 7.75
N GLY A 469 -1.46 -7.83 9.03
CA GLY A 469 -1.84 -6.97 10.16
C GLY A 469 -0.68 -6.45 11.00
N GLY A 470 0.57 -6.83 10.74
CA GLY A 470 1.73 -6.31 11.45
C GLY A 470 2.81 -7.35 11.76
N VAL A 471 3.46 -7.22 12.92
CA VAL A 471 4.51 -8.12 13.38
C VAL A 471 4.04 -8.90 14.61
N ALA A 472 4.39 -10.18 14.69
CA ALA A 472 4.25 -10.98 15.90
C ALA A 472 5.55 -11.75 16.22
N SER A 473 5.72 -12.21 17.45
CA SER A 473 6.89 -13.00 17.85
C SER A 473 6.54 -14.18 18.74
N SER A 474 7.41 -15.18 18.75
CA SER A 474 7.34 -16.34 19.64
C SER A 474 8.71 -16.67 20.25
N GLY A 475 8.74 -16.87 21.56
CA GLY A 475 9.94 -17.28 22.31
C GLY A 475 10.12 -18.81 22.41
N ASP A 476 9.12 -19.59 22.02
CA ASP A 476 9.04 -21.05 22.23
C ASP A 476 8.83 -21.83 20.92
N ASN A 477 9.27 -21.23 19.81
CA ASN A 477 9.17 -21.78 18.45
C ASN A 477 7.72 -21.98 17.98
N GLY A 478 6.81 -21.06 18.30
CA GLY A 478 5.46 -20.99 17.76
C GLY A 478 4.38 -21.65 18.63
N LEU A 479 4.63 -21.93 19.91
CA LEU A 479 3.59 -22.40 20.83
C LEU A 479 2.78 -21.23 21.39
N THR A 480 3.46 -20.13 21.74
CA THR A 480 2.83 -18.88 22.19
C THR A 480 3.31 -17.72 21.34
N TRP A 481 2.43 -16.72 21.16
CA TRP A 481 2.66 -15.58 20.29
C TRP A 481 2.36 -14.26 21.01
N THR A 482 3.08 -13.21 20.63
CA THR A 482 2.89 -11.83 21.10
C THR A 482 2.85 -10.90 19.90
N LYS A 483 1.83 -10.05 19.81
CA LYS A 483 1.65 -9.06 18.74
C LYS A 483 2.47 -7.80 19.05
N HIS A 484 3.02 -7.19 18.01
CA HIS A 484 3.96 -6.07 18.05
C HIS A 484 3.50 -4.95 17.11
N PHE A 485 2.31 -4.40 17.36
CA PHE A 485 1.66 -3.47 16.42
C PHE A 485 1.90 -1.99 16.76
N ALA A 486 2.28 -1.68 18.00
CA ALA A 486 2.39 -0.29 18.46
C ALA A 486 3.44 0.50 17.68
N GLY A 487 3.04 1.65 17.13
CA GLY A 487 3.87 2.54 16.31
C GLY A 487 3.91 2.17 14.81
N LEU A 488 3.33 1.04 14.39
CA LEU A 488 3.21 0.70 12.97
C LEU A 488 2.09 1.52 12.33
N SER A 489 2.43 2.68 11.78
CA SER A 489 1.50 3.52 11.01
C SER A 489 1.55 3.17 9.52
N CYS A 490 1.13 1.96 9.15
CA CYS A 490 1.23 1.42 7.77
C CYS A 490 -0.11 1.13 7.08
N THR A 491 -1.23 1.54 7.66
CA THR A 491 -2.56 1.29 7.09
C THR A 491 -2.74 1.97 5.73
N GLN A 492 -3.35 1.23 4.81
CA GLN A 492 -3.66 1.66 3.45
C GLN A 492 -5.14 2.03 3.34
N PHE A 493 -5.46 3.31 3.57
CA PHE A 493 -6.81 3.83 3.39
C PHE A 493 -7.08 4.06 1.90
N TYR A 494 -8.28 3.68 1.46
CA TYR A 494 -8.81 4.15 0.19
C TYR A 494 -9.47 5.50 0.44
N HIS A 495 -10.67 5.52 1.02
CA HIS A 495 -11.33 6.74 1.46
C HIS A 495 -11.58 6.72 2.97
N PHE A 496 -11.91 7.88 3.51
CA PHE A 496 -12.34 8.07 4.89
C PHE A 496 -13.37 9.19 4.92
N SER A 497 -14.19 9.21 5.96
CA SER A 497 -15.15 10.28 6.22
C SER A 497 -15.03 10.70 7.68
N LEU A 498 -15.21 11.99 7.91
CA LEU A 498 -15.12 12.63 9.20
C LEU A 498 -16.46 13.28 9.50
N GLN A 499 -17.02 13.01 10.67
CA GLN A 499 -18.23 13.67 11.12
C GLN A 499 -18.00 15.18 11.32
N ASP A 500 -18.95 16.00 10.89
CA ASP A 500 -18.82 17.47 10.84
C ASP A 500 -18.54 18.12 12.21
N ASP A 501 -19.02 17.51 13.31
CA ASP A 501 -18.77 17.99 14.68
C ASP A 501 -17.39 17.59 15.24
N GLY A 502 -16.59 16.88 14.45
CA GLY A 502 -15.31 16.32 14.87
C GLY A 502 -15.44 15.09 15.75
N GLY A 503 -16.62 14.45 15.74
CA GLY A 503 -16.91 13.15 16.34
C GLY A 503 -16.17 12.03 15.61
N ASP A 504 -16.91 11.12 15.00
CA ASP A 504 -16.33 9.88 14.50
C ASP A 504 -15.53 10.05 13.19
N LEU A 505 -14.44 9.30 13.09
CA LEU A 505 -13.72 9.07 11.85
C LEU A 505 -13.91 7.62 11.42
N TRP A 506 -14.37 7.42 10.20
CA TRP A 506 -14.51 6.10 9.57
C TRP A 506 -13.58 6.02 8.37
N GLY A 507 -13.02 4.85 8.08
CA GLY A 507 -12.20 4.69 6.88
C GLY A 507 -12.19 3.27 6.34
N GLY A 508 -12.29 3.17 5.01
CA GLY A 508 -12.15 1.92 4.27
C GLY A 508 -10.69 1.62 3.97
N THR A 509 -10.25 0.41 4.31
CA THR A 509 -8.84 0.01 4.22
C THR A 509 -8.63 -1.26 3.42
N GLN A 510 -7.46 -1.37 2.79
CA GLN A 510 -7.01 -2.61 2.17
C GLN A 510 -6.75 -3.68 3.24
N ASP A 511 -7.32 -4.87 3.03
CA ASP A 511 -7.18 -6.10 3.82
C ASP A 511 -7.60 -6.02 5.31
N ASN A 512 -7.80 -4.81 5.87
CA ASN A 512 -8.11 -4.57 7.29
C ASN A 512 -9.54 -4.01 7.51
N GLY A 513 -10.35 -3.93 6.45
CA GLY A 513 -11.78 -3.65 6.50
C GLY A 513 -12.13 -2.19 6.79
N ILE A 514 -13.17 -1.97 7.58
CA ILE A 514 -13.58 -0.64 8.04
C ILE A 514 -12.96 -0.39 9.41
N LEU A 515 -12.18 0.68 9.51
CA LEU A 515 -11.62 1.15 10.77
C LEU A 515 -12.38 2.38 11.25
N VAL A 516 -12.58 2.47 12.56
CA VAL A 516 -13.30 3.57 13.19
C VAL A 516 -12.49 4.11 14.35
N GLN A 517 -12.46 5.43 14.46
CA GLN A 517 -12.02 6.16 15.64
C GLN A 517 -13.21 6.98 16.13
N ASP A 518 -13.75 6.61 17.29
CA ASP A 518 -14.75 7.41 18.00
C ASP A 518 -14.12 8.77 18.37
N GLY A 519 -14.86 9.87 18.19
CA GLY A 519 -14.35 11.24 18.34
C GLY A 519 -13.70 11.60 19.68
N LEU A 520 -13.97 10.83 20.73
CA LEU A 520 -13.30 11.00 22.03
C LEU A 520 -12.03 10.15 22.18
N SER A 521 -11.78 9.23 21.26
CA SER A 521 -10.72 8.24 21.32
C SER A 521 -9.47 8.65 20.54
N THR A 522 -8.30 8.16 20.97
CA THR A 522 -7.06 8.20 20.18
C THR A 522 -6.74 6.85 19.55
N THR A 523 -7.64 5.87 19.68
CA THR A 523 -7.46 4.50 19.20
C THR A 523 -8.44 4.20 18.08
N PHE A 524 -7.96 3.42 17.11
CA PHE A 524 -8.78 2.88 16.05
C PHE A 524 -9.16 1.44 16.37
N GLU A 525 -10.38 1.07 16.02
CA GLU A 525 -10.90 -0.28 16.14
C GLU A 525 -11.41 -0.77 14.79
N ARG A 526 -11.40 -2.09 14.59
CA ARG A 526 -11.98 -2.68 13.39
C ARG A 526 -13.48 -2.84 13.59
N TYR A 527 -14.26 -2.11 12.80
CA TYR A 527 -15.72 -2.20 12.79
C TYR A 527 -16.19 -3.42 11.97
N HIS A 528 -15.67 -3.55 10.74
CA HIS A 528 -16.03 -4.63 9.83
C HIS A 528 -14.78 -5.21 9.16
N GLY A 529 -14.74 -6.53 8.90
CA GLY A 529 -13.60 -7.19 8.22
C GLY A 529 -13.68 -7.14 6.69
N GLY A 530 -12.67 -7.67 6.00
CA GLY A 530 -12.60 -7.70 4.52
C GLY A 530 -11.82 -6.52 3.95
N ASP A 531 -12.06 -6.16 2.70
CA ASP A 531 -11.50 -4.95 2.08
C ASP A 531 -12.55 -3.82 2.13
N GLY A 532 -12.28 -2.74 2.87
CA GLY A 532 -13.13 -1.55 2.89
C GLY A 532 -12.74 -0.55 1.80
N PHE A 533 -13.66 0.29 1.34
CA PHE A 533 -13.35 1.32 0.35
C PHE A 533 -13.85 2.71 0.77
N ASP A 534 -15.12 2.98 0.52
CA ASP A 534 -15.78 4.27 0.77
C ASP A 534 -16.72 4.18 1.96
N VAL A 535 -16.86 5.30 2.67
CA VAL A 535 -17.63 5.42 3.91
C VAL A 535 -18.34 6.77 3.92
N LEU A 536 -19.55 6.81 4.47
CA LEU A 536 -20.30 8.01 4.73
C LEU A 536 -20.62 8.07 6.22
N THR A 537 -20.08 9.09 6.88
CA THR A 537 -20.58 9.52 8.19
C THR A 537 -21.60 10.63 7.99
N ASP A 538 -22.65 10.66 8.82
CA ASP A 538 -23.77 11.58 8.70
C ASP A 538 -23.34 13.06 8.57
N MET A 539 -23.97 13.76 7.63
CA MET A 539 -23.74 15.17 7.26
C MET A 539 -24.98 16.05 7.50
N ALA A 540 -26.07 15.52 8.09
CA ALA A 540 -27.34 16.24 8.25
C ALA A 540 -27.43 17.00 9.58
N PRO A 541 -27.96 18.24 9.59
CA PRO A 541 -28.15 18.99 10.82
C PRO A 541 -29.28 18.40 11.68
N ALA A 542 -28.89 17.67 12.74
CA ALA A 542 -29.63 17.38 13.97
C ALA A 542 -31.11 16.99 13.80
N GLY A 543 -31.36 15.73 13.44
CA GLY A 543 -32.70 15.14 13.47
C GLY A 543 -32.74 13.64 13.78
N ASN A 544 -31.79 12.85 13.27
CA ASN A 544 -31.72 11.40 13.47
C ASN A 544 -30.25 10.93 13.31
N GLN A 545 -29.47 11.02 14.39
CA GLN A 545 -28.00 11.12 14.35
C GLN A 545 -27.20 9.82 14.11
N ASP A 546 -27.70 8.79 13.41
CA ASP A 546 -27.04 7.47 13.44
C ASP A 546 -26.90 6.74 12.07
N ASP A 547 -27.26 7.34 10.93
CA ASP A 547 -27.18 6.66 9.64
C ASP A 547 -25.75 6.72 9.05
N LYS A 548 -25.03 5.60 9.17
CA LYS A 548 -23.70 5.42 8.58
C LYS A 548 -23.75 4.38 7.46
N TYR A 549 -23.03 4.63 6.38
CA TYR A 549 -22.98 3.73 5.23
C TYR A 549 -21.53 3.43 4.87
N PHE A 550 -21.24 2.18 4.49
CA PHE A 550 -19.89 1.81 4.13
C PHE A 550 -19.86 0.72 3.06
N SER A 551 -18.80 0.72 2.26
CA SER A 551 -18.58 -0.30 1.24
C SER A 551 -17.46 -1.25 1.63
N VAL A 552 -17.76 -2.54 1.54
CA VAL A 552 -16.82 -3.63 1.82
C VAL A 552 -16.91 -4.67 0.72
N ASN A 553 -15.77 -4.94 0.08
CA ASN A 553 -15.70 -5.68 -1.17
C ASN A 553 -16.68 -5.08 -2.21
N GLU A 554 -17.51 -5.90 -2.84
CA GLU A 554 -18.51 -5.46 -3.83
C GLU A 554 -19.86 -5.01 -3.26
N LYS A 555 -19.95 -4.81 -1.94
CA LYS A 555 -21.22 -4.57 -1.25
C LYS A 555 -21.23 -3.23 -0.52
N ILE A 556 -22.43 -2.67 -0.37
CA ILE A 556 -22.70 -1.52 0.48
C ILE A 556 -23.55 -2.00 1.66
N TYR A 557 -23.21 -1.53 2.84
CA TYR A 557 -23.91 -1.79 4.08
C TYR A 557 -24.40 -0.49 4.71
N ALA A 558 -25.60 -0.54 5.28
CA ALA A 558 -26.04 0.40 6.29
C ALA A 558 -25.64 -0.13 7.68
N ASP A 559 -25.09 0.76 8.51
CA ASP A 559 -24.80 0.49 9.92
C ASP A 559 -26.12 0.18 10.65
N ALA A 560 -26.22 -1.05 11.13
CA ALA A 560 -27.36 -1.56 11.87
C ALA A 560 -26.90 -2.76 12.72
N THR A 561 -27.75 -3.23 13.62
CA THR A 561 -27.46 -4.45 14.39
C THR A 561 -28.43 -5.57 14.00
N PRO A 562 -28.03 -6.54 13.13
CA PRO A 562 -26.79 -6.61 12.33
C PRO A 562 -26.81 -5.68 11.10
N ASP A 563 -25.63 -5.42 10.52
CA ASP A 563 -25.49 -4.61 9.31
C ASP A 563 -26.39 -5.13 8.17
N VAL A 564 -26.98 -4.20 7.40
CA VAL A 564 -27.92 -4.52 6.32
C VAL A 564 -27.24 -4.29 4.97
N ASP A 565 -27.21 -5.32 4.12
CA ASP A 565 -26.72 -5.23 2.73
C ASP A 565 -27.75 -4.48 1.88
N ILE A 566 -27.40 -3.27 1.45
CA ILE A 566 -28.23 -2.36 0.66
C ILE A 566 -27.69 -2.21 -0.77
N THR A 567 -26.93 -3.19 -1.26
CA THR A 567 -26.26 -3.09 -2.57
C THR A 567 -27.27 -2.94 -3.72
N PRO A 568 -27.11 -1.95 -4.64
CA PRO A 568 -27.98 -1.79 -5.79
C PRO A 568 -28.06 -3.07 -6.65
N PRO A 569 -29.25 -3.48 -7.13
CA PRO A 569 -29.40 -4.69 -7.91
C PRO A 569 -28.52 -4.72 -9.17
N GLY A 570 -27.81 -5.84 -9.36
CA GLY A 570 -26.95 -6.07 -10.52
C GLY A 570 -25.58 -5.37 -10.46
N SER A 571 -25.26 -4.69 -9.35
CA SER A 571 -23.92 -4.15 -9.09
C SER A 571 -22.97 -5.25 -8.62
N ASP A 572 -21.76 -5.27 -9.18
CA ASP A 572 -20.76 -6.29 -8.87
C ASP A 572 -19.30 -5.80 -8.95
N ASN A 573 -19.08 -4.48 -8.99
CA ASN A 573 -17.72 -3.93 -8.95
C ASN A 573 -17.23 -3.85 -7.50
N PHE A 574 -15.92 -3.91 -7.33
CA PHE A 574 -15.27 -3.93 -6.02
C PHE A 574 -15.23 -2.56 -5.32
N PHE A 575 -15.42 -1.48 -6.07
CA PHE A 575 -15.39 -0.13 -5.53
C PHE A 575 -16.69 0.57 -5.86
N ALA A 576 -17.30 1.12 -4.82
CA ALA A 576 -18.55 1.86 -4.88
C ALA A 576 -18.33 3.22 -4.23
N ASN A 577 -18.43 4.29 -5.02
CA ASN A 577 -18.43 5.65 -4.46
C ASN A 577 -19.78 5.89 -3.81
N LEU A 578 -19.81 6.52 -2.65
CA LEU A 578 -21.01 6.83 -1.90
C LEU A 578 -21.23 8.33 -1.85
N GLY A 579 -22.49 8.75 -1.77
CA GLY A 579 -22.84 10.14 -1.50
C GLY A 579 -24.19 10.23 -0.81
N MET A 580 -24.43 11.35 -0.12
CA MET A 580 -25.68 11.60 0.59
C MET A 580 -26.25 12.96 0.20
N HIS A 581 -27.57 13.05 0.04
CA HIS A 581 -28.23 14.30 -0.29
C HIS A 581 -28.13 15.28 0.88
N SER A 582 -27.69 16.51 0.58
CA SER A 582 -27.31 17.52 1.58
C SER A 582 -28.45 18.11 2.42
N GLY A 583 -29.69 17.70 2.17
CA GLY A 583 -30.85 18.14 2.97
C GLY A 583 -31.89 17.04 3.22
N ASP A 584 -31.56 15.77 2.92
CA ASP A 584 -32.46 14.62 3.09
C ASP A 584 -31.61 13.35 3.24
N GLU A 585 -31.45 12.88 4.47
CA GLU A 585 -30.63 11.70 4.80
C GLU A 585 -31.19 10.38 4.21
N ASP A 586 -32.46 10.36 3.82
CA ASP A 586 -33.08 9.18 3.19
C ASP A 586 -32.60 8.98 1.75
N VAL A 587 -32.04 10.01 1.13
CA VAL A 587 -31.60 10.01 -0.26
C VAL A 587 -30.09 9.79 -0.34
N ILE A 588 -29.72 8.56 -0.72
CA ILE A 588 -28.32 8.14 -0.87
C ILE A 588 -27.99 7.78 -2.33
N TYR A 589 -26.73 7.98 -2.67
CA TYR A 589 -26.18 7.77 -4.00
C TYR A 589 -25.13 6.67 -3.98
N ALA A 590 -25.13 5.80 -4.98
CA ALA A 590 -24.12 4.76 -5.15
C ALA A 590 -23.55 4.77 -6.57
N GLY A 591 -22.25 5.04 -6.68
CA GLY A 591 -21.47 5.02 -7.90
C GLY A 591 -20.75 3.69 -8.11
N TYR A 592 -21.39 2.79 -8.85
CA TYR A 592 -20.74 1.60 -9.44
C TYR A 592 -20.35 1.92 -10.89
N GLU A 593 -20.30 0.93 -11.80
CA GLU A 593 -20.22 1.21 -13.25
C GLU A 593 -21.27 2.25 -13.67
N ASN A 594 -22.48 2.17 -13.09
CA ASN A 594 -23.55 3.14 -13.25
C ASN A 594 -23.78 3.89 -11.94
N LEU A 595 -24.33 5.10 -12.04
CA LEU A 595 -24.87 5.85 -10.92
C LEU A 595 -26.28 5.35 -10.55
N TYR A 596 -26.50 5.16 -9.25
CA TYR A 596 -27.77 4.78 -8.65
C TYR A 596 -28.18 5.79 -7.57
N ILE A 597 -29.49 6.00 -7.43
CA ILE A 597 -30.11 6.82 -6.38
C ILE A 597 -31.12 5.95 -5.63
N SER A 598 -31.02 5.94 -4.31
CA SER A 598 -32.09 5.47 -3.43
C SER A 598 -32.76 6.69 -2.79
N TYR A 599 -34.08 6.61 -2.61
CA TYR A 599 -34.88 7.64 -1.93
C TYR A 599 -35.43 7.14 -0.58
N ASN A 600 -34.90 6.03 -0.10
CA ASN A 600 -35.40 5.28 1.05
C ASN A 600 -34.26 4.47 1.70
N ARG A 601 -33.11 5.10 1.96
CA ARG A 601 -31.99 4.52 2.73
C ARG A 601 -31.44 3.20 2.17
N GLY A 602 -31.58 2.98 0.87
CA GLY A 602 -31.06 1.79 0.19
C GLY A 602 -32.04 0.62 0.06
N ASP A 603 -33.30 0.76 0.50
CA ASP A 603 -34.35 -0.26 0.30
C ASP A 603 -34.59 -0.53 -1.19
N ASP A 604 -34.68 0.53 -2.00
CA ASP A 604 -34.82 0.46 -3.46
C ASP A 604 -33.85 1.41 -4.17
N TRP A 605 -33.45 1.04 -5.39
CA TRP A 605 -32.48 1.78 -6.19
C TRP A 605 -32.98 2.07 -7.61
N THR A 606 -32.82 3.32 -8.03
CA THR A 606 -33.07 3.76 -9.41
C THR A 606 -31.74 4.03 -10.11
N ARG A 607 -31.50 3.38 -11.25
CA ARG A 607 -30.35 3.69 -12.11
C ARG A 607 -30.61 4.97 -12.89
N VAL A 608 -29.62 5.88 -12.93
CA VAL A 608 -29.78 7.18 -13.59
C VAL A 608 -29.56 7.07 -15.10
N ALA A 609 -30.57 7.49 -15.88
CA ALA A 609 -30.54 7.46 -17.35
C ALA A 609 -29.96 8.76 -17.94
N ILE A 610 -29.35 8.63 -19.13
CA ILE A 610 -28.92 9.73 -20.00
C ILE A 610 -29.24 9.36 -21.45
N GLY A 611 -30.28 9.99 -22.01
CA GLY A 611 -30.83 9.58 -23.30
C GLY A 611 -31.29 8.11 -23.28
N ASN A 612 -30.73 7.28 -24.17
CA ASN A 612 -31.04 5.84 -24.26
C ASN A 612 -30.05 4.95 -23.49
N ASP A 613 -29.29 5.52 -22.55
CA ASP A 613 -28.20 4.84 -21.85
C ASP A 613 -28.14 5.33 -20.39
N PHE A 614 -27.05 5.03 -19.67
CA PHE A 614 -26.90 5.32 -18.24
C PHE A 614 -25.69 6.20 -17.91
N VAL A 615 -25.80 6.89 -16.78
CA VAL A 615 -24.75 7.76 -16.25
C VAL A 615 -23.69 6.92 -15.52
N PRO A 616 -22.39 7.05 -15.85
CA PRO A 616 -21.31 6.40 -15.11
C PRO A 616 -21.13 6.95 -13.68
N GLY A 617 -20.71 6.09 -12.74
CA GLY A 617 -20.43 6.48 -11.35
C GLY A 617 -19.15 5.90 -10.74
N ASN A 618 -18.31 5.25 -11.54
CA ASN A 618 -17.22 4.40 -11.07
C ASN A 618 -15.90 5.13 -10.83
N TRP A 619 -15.84 6.45 -11.03
CA TRP A 619 -14.62 7.22 -10.79
C TRP A 619 -14.72 8.17 -9.61
N ALA A 620 -15.71 9.06 -9.58
CA ALA A 620 -15.92 10.02 -8.50
C ALA A 620 -17.40 10.43 -8.44
N LEU A 621 -17.86 10.86 -7.28
CA LEU A 621 -19.24 11.28 -7.03
C LEU A 621 -19.20 12.38 -5.97
N GLU A 622 -19.89 13.49 -6.24
CA GLU A 622 -19.92 14.62 -5.31
C GLU A 622 -21.30 15.28 -5.28
N THR A 623 -21.76 15.60 -4.07
CA THR A 623 -23.06 16.26 -3.85
C THR A 623 -22.92 17.78 -3.78
N CYS A 624 -24.02 18.52 -3.90
CA CYS A 624 -23.99 19.99 -3.90
C CYS A 624 -24.69 20.53 -2.64
N PRO A 625 -23.95 20.98 -1.61
CA PRO A 625 -24.56 21.55 -0.40
C PRO A 625 -25.43 22.78 -0.65
N SER A 626 -25.08 23.62 -1.62
CA SER A 626 -25.85 24.84 -1.95
C SER A 626 -27.02 24.62 -2.91
N LEU A 627 -27.16 23.43 -3.48
CA LEU A 627 -28.27 23.06 -4.35
C LEU A 627 -28.46 21.53 -4.27
N SER A 628 -29.20 21.08 -3.27
CA SER A 628 -29.31 19.65 -2.92
C SER A 628 -29.84 18.77 -4.07
N THR A 629 -30.62 19.35 -4.99
CA THR A 629 -31.11 18.68 -6.20
C THR A 629 -30.07 18.56 -7.31
N ARG A 630 -28.79 18.82 -7.05
CA ARG A 630 -27.71 18.67 -8.02
C ARG A 630 -26.60 17.78 -7.46
N ILE A 631 -26.08 16.92 -8.32
CA ILE A 631 -24.86 16.16 -8.08
C ILE A 631 -23.96 16.18 -9.31
N TYR A 632 -22.68 15.93 -9.08
CA TYR A 632 -21.69 15.68 -10.12
C TYR A 632 -21.17 14.26 -9.98
N THR A 633 -20.94 13.60 -11.10
CA THR A 633 -20.37 12.24 -11.11
C THR A 633 -19.40 12.11 -12.27
N ALA A 634 -18.37 11.30 -12.09
CA ALA A 634 -17.43 10.94 -13.12
C ALA A 634 -17.34 9.43 -13.26
N GLY A 635 -17.06 8.98 -14.48
CA GLY A 635 -16.87 7.57 -14.72
C GLY A 635 -16.67 7.24 -16.19
N ARG A 636 -16.67 5.93 -16.45
CA ARG A 636 -16.59 5.35 -17.78
C ARG A 636 -17.49 4.13 -17.93
N ILE A 637 -18.30 4.15 -18.97
CA ILE A 637 -19.07 3.00 -19.49
C ILE A 637 -18.77 2.86 -20.98
N GLY A 638 -18.13 1.75 -21.36
CA GLY A 638 -17.71 1.53 -22.74
C GLY A 638 -16.80 2.65 -23.27
N ASN A 639 -17.27 3.37 -24.28
CA ASN A 639 -16.57 4.52 -24.87
C ASN A 639 -16.96 5.87 -24.25
N ARG A 640 -18.06 5.93 -23.50
CA ARG A 640 -18.47 7.15 -22.80
C ARG A 640 -17.63 7.29 -21.55
N ARG A 641 -16.94 8.41 -21.39
CA ARG A 641 -16.11 8.74 -20.22
C ARG A 641 -16.12 10.22 -19.92
N GLY A 642 -15.90 10.59 -18.66
CA GLY A 642 -15.71 11.98 -18.26
C GLY A 642 -16.65 12.40 -17.14
N LEU A 643 -16.96 13.69 -17.08
CA LEU A 643 -17.78 14.31 -16.06
C LEU A 643 -19.24 14.43 -16.51
N PHE A 644 -20.15 14.23 -15.57
CA PHE A 644 -21.58 14.35 -15.74
C PHE A 644 -22.16 15.23 -14.63
N ARG A 645 -23.25 15.92 -14.97
CA ARG A 645 -24.07 16.65 -14.02
C ARG A 645 -25.47 16.07 -14.06
N VAL A 646 -26.04 15.85 -12.88
CA VAL A 646 -27.43 15.44 -12.72
C VAL A 646 -28.14 16.53 -11.95
N ASP A 647 -29.20 17.08 -12.53
CA ASP A 647 -30.08 18.08 -11.93
C ASP A 647 -31.45 17.44 -11.65
N GLY A 648 -32.14 17.87 -10.59
CA GLY A 648 -33.45 17.35 -10.18
C GLY A 648 -33.38 16.03 -9.41
N ILE A 649 -34.54 15.61 -8.90
CA ILE A 649 -34.73 14.35 -8.15
C ILE A 649 -36.00 13.63 -8.64
N GLY A 650 -36.04 12.31 -8.45
CA GLY A 650 -37.16 11.46 -8.85
C GLY A 650 -37.43 11.52 -10.35
N LEU A 651 -38.70 11.77 -10.72
CA LEU A 651 -39.14 11.86 -12.11
C LEU A 651 -38.62 13.10 -12.87
N ASN A 652 -38.02 14.07 -12.17
CA ASN A 652 -37.50 15.31 -12.76
C ASN A 652 -35.98 15.29 -12.99
N THR A 653 -35.37 14.09 -12.95
CA THR A 653 -33.92 13.93 -13.09
C THR A 653 -33.47 14.22 -14.53
N ASP A 654 -32.59 15.21 -14.72
CA ASP A 654 -31.95 15.59 -15.98
C ASP A 654 -30.43 15.38 -15.90
N ALA A 655 -29.92 14.37 -16.60
CA ALA A 655 -28.51 14.05 -16.65
C ALA A 655 -27.86 14.49 -17.97
N ARG A 656 -26.70 15.13 -17.88
CA ARG A 656 -25.92 15.58 -19.04
C ARG A 656 -24.43 15.30 -18.88
N GLN A 657 -23.76 14.98 -19.97
CA GLN A 657 -22.29 14.93 -20.02
C GLN A 657 -21.73 16.34 -20.21
N LEU A 658 -20.67 16.66 -19.48
CA LEU A 658 -20.00 17.97 -19.55
C LEU A 658 -18.74 17.88 -20.43
N SER A 659 -18.49 18.93 -21.20
CA SER A 659 -17.29 19.04 -22.05
C SER A 659 -16.19 19.80 -21.31
N LEU A 660 -15.08 19.12 -21.01
CA LEU A 660 -13.92 19.70 -20.33
C LEU A 660 -12.95 20.43 -21.30
N GLY A 661 -13.29 20.50 -22.59
CA GLY A 661 -12.46 21.08 -23.63
C GLY A 661 -11.24 20.22 -24.01
N SER A 662 -10.40 20.73 -24.91
CA SER A 662 -9.27 20.00 -25.49
C SER A 662 -8.06 19.84 -24.57
N ALA A 663 -8.01 20.59 -23.46
CA ALA A 663 -6.93 20.50 -22.49
C ALA A 663 -7.04 19.25 -21.60
N TYR A 664 -8.23 18.66 -21.47
CA TYR A 664 -8.43 17.41 -20.75
C TYR A 664 -7.91 16.22 -21.56
N SER A 665 -6.97 15.47 -20.99
CA SER A 665 -6.33 14.31 -21.62
C SER A 665 -7.26 13.11 -21.83
N GLY A 666 -8.41 13.08 -21.15
CA GLY A 666 -9.28 11.90 -21.13
C GLY A 666 -8.89 10.85 -20.08
N ASP A 667 -7.89 11.14 -19.25
CA ASP A 667 -7.49 10.29 -18.11
C ASP A 667 -8.57 10.25 -17.03
N LYS A 668 -8.48 9.31 -16.09
CA LYS A 668 -9.43 9.17 -14.98
C LYS A 668 -9.58 10.52 -14.26
N ILE A 669 -10.81 11.04 -14.20
CA ILE A 669 -11.18 12.08 -13.24
C ILE A 669 -11.17 11.40 -11.88
N THR A 670 -10.28 11.83 -11.01
CA THR A 670 -10.00 11.13 -9.75
C THR A 670 -10.94 11.59 -8.65
N ASP A 671 -11.32 12.87 -8.66
CA ASP A 671 -12.23 13.42 -7.65
C ASP A 671 -12.87 14.76 -8.09
N ILE A 672 -13.94 15.18 -7.41
CA ILE A 672 -14.77 16.35 -7.71
C ILE A 672 -15.02 17.12 -6.41
N ALA A 673 -14.85 18.45 -6.42
CA ALA A 673 -15.26 19.31 -5.31
C ALA A 673 -16.24 20.38 -5.79
N VAL A 674 -17.27 20.66 -4.99
CA VAL A 674 -18.24 21.73 -5.23
C VAL A 674 -18.15 22.77 -4.13
N HIS A 675 -18.23 24.05 -4.50
CA HIS A 675 -18.22 25.10 -3.48
C HIS A 675 -19.46 25.00 -2.59
N PRO A 676 -19.31 24.97 -1.25
CA PRO A 676 -20.43 24.70 -0.34
C PRO A 676 -21.56 25.72 -0.45
N ALA A 677 -21.24 26.99 -0.74
CA ALA A 677 -22.22 28.07 -0.94
C ALA A 677 -22.56 28.38 -2.41
N ASN A 678 -22.00 27.68 -3.41
CA ASN A 678 -22.28 27.96 -4.82
C ASN A 678 -22.11 26.75 -5.74
N ALA A 679 -23.22 26.09 -6.08
CA ALA A 679 -23.26 24.88 -6.91
C ALA A 679 -22.84 25.08 -8.39
N ASN A 680 -22.45 26.29 -8.79
CA ASN A 680 -21.85 26.55 -10.10
C ASN A 680 -20.33 26.61 -10.06
N ARG A 681 -19.72 26.70 -8.86
CA ARG A 681 -18.26 26.66 -8.69
C ARG A 681 -17.85 25.21 -8.41
N VAL A 682 -17.21 24.59 -9.40
CA VAL A 682 -16.89 23.16 -9.38
C VAL A 682 -15.45 22.97 -9.82
N TRP A 683 -14.75 22.09 -9.14
CA TRP A 683 -13.40 21.66 -9.49
C TRP A 683 -13.37 20.15 -9.72
N ILE A 684 -12.47 19.73 -10.60
CA ILE A 684 -12.16 18.32 -10.77
C ILE A 684 -10.65 18.11 -10.75
N THR A 685 -10.25 16.94 -10.29
CA THR A 685 -8.87 16.45 -10.41
C THR A 685 -8.77 15.31 -11.41
N VAL A 686 -7.59 15.17 -12.00
CA VAL A 686 -7.30 14.20 -13.06
C VAL A 686 -6.01 13.47 -12.73
N GLY A 687 -6.07 12.14 -12.80
CA GLY A 687 -4.91 11.28 -12.66
C GLY A 687 -3.97 11.30 -13.87
N GLY A 688 -3.21 10.22 -14.04
CA GLY A 688 -2.34 10.01 -15.20
C GLY A 688 -1.14 10.95 -15.29
N TYR A 689 -0.37 10.81 -16.36
CA TYR A 689 0.93 11.48 -16.54
C TYR A 689 0.95 12.52 -17.68
N ALA A 690 -0.20 13.17 -17.93
CA ALA A 690 -0.30 14.35 -18.78
C ALA A 690 -0.09 15.65 -17.96
N SER A 691 1.02 16.35 -18.20
CA SER A 691 1.47 17.49 -17.36
C SER A 691 0.50 18.67 -17.32
N ASN A 692 -0.22 18.96 -18.40
CA ASN A 692 -1.17 20.06 -18.47
C ASN A 692 -2.64 19.59 -18.33
N SER A 693 -2.89 18.48 -17.64
CA SER A 693 -4.24 17.94 -17.41
C SER A 693 -4.30 17.31 -16.02
N LYS A 694 -4.48 18.15 -15.01
CA LYS A 694 -4.40 17.79 -13.58
C LYS A 694 -5.55 18.35 -12.79
N VAL A 695 -5.88 19.63 -12.95
CA VAL A 695 -7.01 20.27 -12.26
C VAL A 695 -7.75 21.18 -13.22
N PHE A 696 -9.09 21.14 -13.19
CA PHE A 696 -9.95 22.02 -13.97
C PHE A 696 -10.97 22.69 -13.05
N TYR A 697 -11.33 23.93 -13.37
CA TYR A 697 -12.32 24.73 -12.64
C TYR A 697 -13.42 25.24 -13.58
N SER A 698 -14.66 25.19 -13.10
CA SER A 698 -15.81 25.84 -13.73
C SER A 698 -16.47 26.78 -12.73
N SER A 699 -16.88 27.95 -13.20
CA SER A 699 -17.65 28.94 -12.43
C SER A 699 -19.13 29.00 -12.82
N ASP A 700 -19.56 28.18 -13.78
CA ASP A 700 -20.90 28.20 -14.39
C ASP A 700 -21.59 26.82 -14.39
N GLY A 701 -21.22 25.98 -13.42
CA GLY A 701 -21.84 24.68 -13.20
C GLY A 701 -21.43 23.63 -14.23
N GLY A 702 -20.27 23.82 -14.85
CA GLY A 702 -19.64 22.86 -15.76
C GLY A 702 -19.85 23.14 -17.25
N THR A 703 -20.39 24.31 -17.62
CA THR A 703 -20.58 24.70 -19.01
C THR A 703 -19.26 25.11 -19.65
N ASN A 704 -18.43 25.87 -18.94
CA ASN A 704 -17.08 26.25 -19.35
C ASN A 704 -16.05 25.82 -18.30
N TRP A 705 -14.87 25.42 -18.76
CA TRP A 705 -13.78 24.93 -17.91
C TRP A 705 -12.48 25.67 -18.18
N THR A 706 -11.82 26.08 -17.11
CA THR A 706 -10.48 26.66 -17.11
C THR A 706 -9.50 25.64 -16.57
N ASN A 707 -8.40 25.43 -17.29
CA ASN A 707 -7.33 24.56 -16.82
C ASN A 707 -6.57 25.27 -15.68
N TRP A 708 -6.53 24.62 -14.51
CA TRP A 708 -5.87 25.09 -13.30
C TRP A 708 -4.60 24.31 -12.99
N SER A 709 -4.09 23.46 -13.90
CA SER A 709 -2.94 22.58 -13.66
C SER A 709 -1.63 23.33 -13.40
N ASN A 710 -1.33 24.37 -14.19
CA ASN A 710 -0.18 25.26 -14.01
C ASN A 710 1.15 24.54 -13.71
N SER A 711 1.83 24.86 -12.59
CA SER A 711 3.15 24.33 -12.23
C SER A 711 3.11 23.03 -11.43
N LEU A 712 1.94 22.38 -11.31
CA LEU A 712 1.85 21.09 -10.65
C LEU A 712 2.81 20.07 -11.30
N PRO A 713 3.42 19.18 -10.50
CA PRO A 713 4.28 18.16 -11.05
C PRO A 713 3.49 17.25 -12.00
N ASN A 714 4.19 16.64 -12.95
CA ASN A 714 3.59 15.62 -13.82
C ASN A 714 3.43 14.29 -13.08
N LEU A 715 2.66 14.34 -11.98
CA LEU A 715 2.27 13.23 -11.14
C LEU A 715 0.74 13.24 -11.01
N PRO A 716 0.10 12.09 -10.78
CA PRO A 716 -1.33 12.01 -10.58
C PRO A 716 -1.81 12.88 -9.41
N VAL A 717 -2.95 13.53 -9.60
CA VAL A 717 -3.74 14.13 -8.53
C VAL A 717 -4.86 13.15 -8.19
N ASN A 718 -5.09 12.87 -6.91
CA ASN A 718 -5.93 11.77 -6.45
C ASN A 718 -7.25 12.23 -5.80
N CYS A 719 -7.26 13.38 -5.14
CA CYS A 719 -8.41 13.89 -4.40
C CYS A 719 -8.39 15.43 -4.31
N ILE A 720 -9.52 16.04 -3.98
CA ILE A 720 -9.73 17.48 -3.90
C ILE A 720 -10.82 17.86 -2.90
N VAL A 721 -10.57 18.90 -2.11
CA VAL A 721 -11.60 19.52 -1.27
C VAL A 721 -11.57 21.04 -1.42
N ALA A 722 -12.75 21.67 -1.31
CA ALA A 722 -12.91 23.12 -1.38
C ALA A 722 -13.54 23.68 -0.09
N ASP A 723 -12.97 24.75 0.45
CA ASP A 723 -13.51 25.43 1.63
C ASP A 723 -14.57 26.48 1.27
N GLU A 724 -15.21 27.05 2.30
CA GLU A 724 -16.26 28.06 2.18
C GLU A 724 -15.80 29.39 1.56
N ASN A 725 -14.48 29.63 1.53
CA ASN A 725 -13.87 30.80 0.91
C ASN A 725 -13.48 30.53 -0.56
N GLY A 726 -13.70 29.30 -1.03
CA GLY A 726 -13.32 28.83 -2.34
C GLY A 726 -11.81 28.69 -2.53
N ASN A 727 -11.08 28.42 -1.44
CA ASN A 727 -9.74 27.86 -1.53
C ASN A 727 -9.83 26.35 -1.72
N VAL A 728 -8.82 25.79 -2.37
CA VAL A 728 -8.81 24.39 -2.80
C VAL A 728 -7.54 23.71 -2.33
N TYR A 729 -7.68 22.47 -1.85
CA TYR A 729 -6.58 21.57 -1.52
C TYR A 729 -6.67 20.33 -2.41
N ILE A 730 -5.53 19.84 -2.90
CA ILE A 730 -5.46 18.61 -3.69
C ILE A 730 -4.44 17.65 -3.10
N GLY A 731 -4.76 16.36 -3.11
CA GLY A 731 -3.84 15.28 -2.77
C GLY A 731 -3.16 14.70 -4.02
N THR A 732 -1.86 14.42 -3.93
CA THR A 732 -1.06 13.84 -5.04
C THR A 732 -0.25 12.65 -4.54
N ASP A 733 0.51 12.02 -5.43
CA ASP A 733 1.46 10.95 -5.08
C ASP A 733 2.65 11.38 -4.20
N VAL A 734 2.82 12.69 -3.98
CA VAL A 734 3.96 13.25 -3.22
C VAL A 734 3.54 14.21 -2.11
N GLY A 735 2.24 14.34 -1.85
CA GLY A 735 1.67 15.17 -0.78
C GLY A 735 0.56 16.11 -1.26
N VAL A 736 0.21 17.06 -0.39
CA VAL A 736 -0.90 18.00 -0.61
C VAL A 736 -0.41 19.33 -1.18
N TYR A 737 -1.22 19.94 -2.05
CA TYR A 737 -1.02 21.29 -2.56
C TYR A 737 -2.26 22.15 -2.29
N TYR A 738 -2.05 23.45 -2.08
CA TYR A 738 -3.06 24.45 -1.81
C TYR A 738 -3.13 25.49 -2.94
N ARG A 739 -4.34 25.97 -3.23
CA ARG A 739 -4.56 27.15 -4.07
C ARG A 739 -5.71 27.99 -3.53
N GLY A 740 -5.40 29.23 -3.17
CA GLY A 740 -6.42 30.22 -2.80
C GLY A 740 -7.14 30.82 -4.03
N SER A 741 -8.33 31.37 -3.82
CA SER A 741 -9.15 31.96 -4.89
C SER A 741 -8.47 33.10 -5.67
N GLY A 742 -7.58 33.85 -5.01
CA GLY A 742 -6.78 34.92 -5.62
C GLY A 742 -5.42 34.47 -6.19
N ASN A 743 -5.05 33.19 -6.04
CA ASN A 743 -3.74 32.70 -6.45
C ASN A 743 -3.74 32.26 -7.92
N SER A 744 -2.71 32.70 -8.65
CA SER A 744 -2.49 32.26 -10.04
C SER A 744 -1.95 30.84 -10.13
N ASP A 745 -1.39 30.28 -9.06
CA ASP A 745 -0.74 28.97 -9.05
C ASP A 745 -0.81 28.24 -7.69
N TRP A 746 -0.38 26.98 -7.67
CA TRP A 746 -0.38 26.08 -6.52
C TRP A 746 0.80 26.31 -5.58
N THR A 747 0.54 26.11 -4.30
CA THR A 747 1.51 26.17 -3.22
C THR A 747 1.65 24.79 -2.59
N PRO A 748 2.87 24.23 -2.48
CA PRO A 748 3.12 23.04 -1.67
C PRO A 748 2.55 23.15 -0.25
N PHE A 749 1.85 22.13 0.24
CA PHE A 749 1.17 22.11 1.54
C PHE A 749 1.37 20.77 2.26
N TYR A 750 2.60 20.29 2.36
CA TYR A 750 2.94 18.94 2.82
C TYR A 750 4.06 18.93 3.88
N ASN A 751 4.21 19.97 4.70
CA ASN A 751 5.24 19.97 5.74
C ASN A 751 5.02 18.81 6.73
N LYS A 752 6.07 18.05 7.04
CA LYS A 752 6.02 16.80 7.83
C LYS A 752 5.10 15.68 7.31
N LEU A 753 4.40 15.89 6.18
CA LEU A 753 3.64 14.83 5.54
C LEU A 753 4.60 13.87 4.82
N PRO A 754 4.52 12.56 5.03
CA PRO A 754 5.33 11.59 4.30
C PRO A 754 5.12 11.69 2.78
N ARG A 755 6.14 11.31 2.00
CA ARG A 755 6.01 11.18 0.53
C ARG A 755 5.24 9.91 0.17
N VAL A 756 3.93 10.00 0.25
CA VAL A 756 2.98 8.91 -0.01
C VAL A 756 1.80 9.45 -0.81
N ALA A 757 1.15 8.57 -1.57
CA ALA A 757 -0.12 8.88 -2.20
C ALA A 757 -1.15 9.27 -1.14
N VAL A 758 -1.58 10.54 -1.21
CA VAL A 758 -2.77 11.03 -0.52
C VAL A 758 -3.96 10.54 -1.31
N THR A 759 -4.89 9.87 -0.64
CA THR A 759 -6.02 9.20 -1.28
C THR A 759 -7.33 9.93 -1.10
N GLU A 760 -7.51 10.65 0.01
CA GLU A 760 -8.73 11.39 0.32
C GLU A 760 -8.40 12.62 1.19
N LEU A 761 -9.19 13.69 1.08
CA LEU A 761 -9.07 14.92 1.87
C LEU A 761 -10.42 15.34 2.46
N GLU A 762 -10.46 15.58 3.77
CA GLU A 762 -11.67 16.05 4.45
C GLU A 762 -11.42 17.33 5.25
N LEU A 763 -12.42 18.22 5.29
CA LEU A 763 -12.37 19.47 6.04
C LEU A 763 -13.22 19.36 7.30
N LEU A 764 -12.58 19.52 8.46
CA LEU A 764 -13.31 19.71 9.72
C LEU A 764 -13.83 21.14 9.80
N LYS A 765 -15.14 21.29 9.95
CA LYS A 765 -15.83 22.58 10.02
C LYS A 765 -16.44 22.81 11.39
N LEU A 766 -16.17 23.97 11.99
CA LEU A 766 -16.88 24.42 13.19
C LEU A 766 -17.71 25.66 12.86
N GLY A 767 -19.02 25.57 13.05
CA GLY A 767 -19.95 26.66 12.75
C GLY A 767 -19.91 27.11 11.27
N GLY A 768 -19.67 26.16 10.36
CA GLY A 768 -19.55 26.43 8.91
C GLY A 768 -18.20 27.02 8.48
N THR A 769 -17.23 27.14 9.38
CA THR A 769 -15.86 27.60 9.06
C THR A 769 -14.90 26.43 9.10
N SER A 770 -14.10 26.28 8.05
CA SER A 770 -13.07 25.23 7.98
C SER A 770 -11.90 25.55 8.92
N ILE A 771 -11.56 24.62 9.81
CA ILE A 771 -10.49 24.83 10.81
C ILE A 771 -9.30 23.89 10.65
N SER A 772 -9.52 22.69 10.14
CA SER A 772 -8.48 21.68 9.93
C SER A 772 -8.74 20.88 8.66
N LEU A 773 -7.66 20.43 8.05
CA LEU A 773 -7.65 19.54 6.90
C LEU A 773 -7.09 18.19 7.33
N PHE A 774 -7.81 17.12 7.00
CA PHE A 774 -7.40 15.74 7.19
C PHE A 774 -7.03 15.12 5.85
N ALA A 775 -6.07 14.20 5.86
CA ALA A 775 -5.60 13.50 4.68
C ALA A 775 -5.40 12.03 5.01
N SER A 776 -6.13 11.14 4.33
CA SER A 776 -5.80 9.72 4.35
C SER A 776 -4.71 9.42 3.32
N THR A 777 -3.96 8.36 3.57
CA THR A 777 -2.87 7.94 2.70
C THR A 777 -2.91 6.44 2.45
N PHE A 778 -2.41 6.05 1.29
CA PHE A 778 -2.21 4.64 0.98
C PHE A 778 -0.92 4.15 1.63
N GLY A 779 -0.93 3.88 2.94
CA GLY A 779 0.15 3.19 3.65
C GLY A 779 0.82 3.98 4.77
N ARG A 780 0.38 5.20 5.10
CA ARG A 780 0.92 5.98 6.23
C ARG A 780 -0.15 6.45 7.20
N GLY A 781 -1.37 5.89 7.13
CA GLY A 781 -2.50 6.29 7.96
C GLY A 781 -3.11 7.63 7.57
N ILE A 782 -3.81 8.25 8.51
CA ILE A 782 -4.50 9.53 8.39
C ILE A 782 -3.68 10.61 9.12
N TRP A 783 -3.61 11.78 8.50
CA TRP A 783 -2.85 12.94 8.98
C TRP A 783 -3.78 14.14 9.07
N LYS A 784 -3.43 15.11 9.92
CA LYS A 784 -4.13 16.39 10.02
C LYS A 784 -3.19 17.58 10.05
N SER A 785 -3.65 18.70 9.50
CA SER A 785 -3.03 20.03 9.59
C SER A 785 -4.13 21.05 9.83
N SER A 786 -3.81 22.22 10.40
CA SER A 786 -4.69 23.39 10.26
C SER A 786 -4.85 23.74 8.78
N VAL A 787 -5.97 24.35 8.41
CA VAL A 787 -6.14 24.93 7.06
C VAL A 787 -5.08 26.00 6.79
N PHE A 788 -4.82 26.28 5.51
CA PHE A 788 -3.79 27.23 5.09
C PHE A 788 -4.00 28.61 5.72
N SER A 789 -2.94 29.15 6.30
CA SER A 789 -2.88 30.52 6.78
C SER A 789 -1.58 31.19 6.33
N SER A 790 -1.57 32.52 6.27
CA SER A 790 -0.31 33.26 6.07
C SER A 790 0.63 33.00 7.24
N CYS A 791 1.93 32.91 6.97
CA CYS A 791 2.92 32.69 8.02
C CYS A 791 2.88 33.75 9.12
N THR A 792 3.21 33.32 10.33
CA THR A 792 3.49 34.24 11.42
C THR A 792 4.63 35.18 11.03
N SER A 793 4.54 36.47 11.39
CA SER A 793 5.57 37.45 11.03
C SER A 793 6.92 37.11 11.66
N SER A 794 6.94 36.46 12.83
CA SER A 794 8.17 36.03 13.48
C SER A 794 8.05 34.61 14.04
N LEU A 795 9.12 33.83 13.92
CA LEU A 795 9.24 32.45 14.43
C LEU A 795 10.53 32.29 15.23
N THR A 796 10.47 31.57 16.35
CA THR A 796 11.67 31.16 17.07
C THR A 796 11.71 29.64 17.26
N VAL A 797 12.84 29.01 16.93
CA VAL A 797 13.02 27.55 16.97
C VAL A 797 14.06 27.16 18.02
N PHE A 798 13.63 26.40 19.02
CA PHE A 798 14.42 26.00 20.19
C PHE A 798 14.43 24.48 20.43
N SER A 799 14.46 23.70 19.35
CA SER A 799 14.35 22.23 19.42
C SER A 799 15.66 21.53 19.04
N HIS A 800 15.76 20.27 19.46
CA HIS A 800 16.72 19.30 18.94
C HIS A 800 16.20 18.77 17.60
N LEU A 801 17.02 18.86 16.54
CA LEU A 801 16.62 18.64 15.16
C LEU A 801 17.42 17.51 14.51
N GLN A 802 16.71 16.55 13.93
CA GLN A 802 17.26 15.40 13.20
C GLN A 802 16.45 15.13 11.93
N GLY A 803 17.05 14.45 10.95
CA GLY A 803 16.38 14.16 9.68
C GLY A 803 16.23 15.39 8.77
N GLN A 804 15.19 15.41 7.95
CA GLN A 804 14.84 16.61 7.20
C GLN A 804 13.82 17.44 8.00
N GLN A 805 13.99 18.76 8.08
CA GLN A 805 13.12 19.70 8.82
C GLN A 805 13.13 21.10 8.16
N PHE A 806 12.00 21.80 8.16
CA PHE A 806 11.84 23.11 7.53
C PHE A 806 10.98 24.04 8.38
N PHE A 807 11.51 25.24 8.58
CA PHE A 807 10.91 26.30 9.37
C PHE A 807 10.86 27.58 8.55
N GLN A 808 9.76 28.32 8.65
CA GLN A 808 9.64 29.62 7.99
C GLN A 808 8.89 30.68 8.80
N ALA A 809 9.22 31.94 8.54
CA ALA A 809 8.53 33.11 9.07
C ALA A 809 8.27 34.15 7.97
N GLY A 810 7.20 34.94 8.14
CA GLY A 810 6.86 36.05 7.24
C GLY A 810 7.90 37.17 7.23
N ASN A 811 8.61 37.39 8.33
CA ASN A 811 9.61 38.45 8.46
C ASN A 811 10.91 37.96 9.11
N ILE A 812 10.86 37.49 10.37
CA ILE A 812 12.05 37.17 11.16
C ILE A 812 11.99 35.73 11.68
N LEU A 813 13.06 34.95 11.49
CA LEU A 813 13.25 33.65 12.13
C LEU A 813 14.47 33.70 13.05
N THR A 814 14.38 33.19 14.27
CA THR A 814 15.53 33.04 15.18
C THR A 814 15.68 31.59 15.65
N THR A 815 16.90 31.09 15.85
CA THR A 815 17.13 29.72 16.37
C THR A 815 18.35 29.59 17.29
N THR A 816 18.24 28.71 18.30
CA THR A 816 19.36 28.18 19.12
C THR A 816 19.46 26.64 19.03
N SER A 817 18.88 26.04 17.99
CA SER A 817 18.72 24.59 17.89
C SER A 817 20.04 23.81 17.87
N LEU A 818 20.00 22.58 18.39
CA LEU A 818 21.01 21.56 18.14
C LEU A 818 20.57 20.73 16.93
N VAL A 819 21.41 20.64 15.90
CA VAL A 819 21.21 19.80 14.72
C VAL A 819 22.27 18.71 14.73
N ASP A 820 21.93 17.45 15.01
CA ASP A 820 22.93 16.41 15.28
C ASP A 820 22.74 15.07 14.55
N GLY A 821 22.07 15.07 13.40
CA GLY A 821 21.91 13.84 12.63
C GLY A 821 23.11 13.48 11.74
N ALA A 822 23.12 12.25 11.22
CA ALA A 822 24.17 11.76 10.31
C ALA A 822 24.05 12.33 8.88
N ALA A 823 24.94 11.89 7.97
CA ALA A 823 24.94 12.23 6.55
C ALA A 823 23.55 12.01 5.93
N GLY A 824 22.86 13.11 5.56
CA GLY A 824 21.48 13.08 5.05
C GLY A 824 20.48 13.91 5.87
N THR A 825 20.87 14.38 7.07
CA THR A 825 20.12 15.35 7.87
C THR A 825 20.14 16.73 7.22
N ASN A 826 18.96 17.31 6.96
CA ASN A 826 18.80 18.55 6.20
C ASN A 826 17.81 19.49 6.90
N VAL A 827 18.31 20.54 7.54
CA VAL A 827 17.47 21.54 8.23
C VAL A 827 17.44 22.85 7.44
N PHE A 828 16.24 23.38 7.23
CA PHE A 828 16.01 24.58 6.44
C PHE A 828 15.31 25.64 7.28
N PHE A 829 15.83 26.87 7.23
CA PHE A 829 15.27 28.04 7.89
C PHE A 829 15.00 29.13 6.85
N LYS A 830 13.78 29.67 6.81
CA LYS A 830 13.41 30.74 5.87
C LYS A 830 12.74 31.90 6.58
N ALA A 831 13.03 33.11 6.17
CA ALA A 831 12.31 34.29 6.64
C ALA A 831 12.17 35.35 5.56
N GLY A 832 11.16 36.21 5.64
CA GLY A 832 10.98 37.30 4.69
C GLY A 832 12.12 38.31 4.67
N THR A 833 12.75 38.58 5.83
CA THR A 833 13.85 39.54 5.95
C THR A 833 15.08 39.02 6.67
N THR A 834 14.94 38.28 7.78
CA THR A 834 16.11 37.90 8.62
C THR A 834 16.00 36.49 9.19
N VAL A 835 17.07 35.69 9.09
CA VAL A 835 17.24 34.41 9.80
C VAL A 835 18.43 34.55 10.76
N SER A 836 18.19 34.55 12.07
CA SER A 836 19.23 34.74 13.09
C SER A 836 19.57 33.44 13.81
N PHE A 837 20.82 33.01 13.73
CA PHE A 837 21.40 31.94 14.55
C PHE A 837 22.02 32.58 15.78
N THR A 838 21.44 32.27 16.95
CA THR A 838 21.82 32.87 18.23
C THR A 838 22.73 31.95 19.05
N PRO A 839 23.54 32.50 19.99
CA PRO A 839 24.45 31.70 20.80
C PRO A 839 23.77 30.48 21.42
N GLY A 840 24.37 29.30 21.24
CA GLY A 840 23.78 28.00 21.61
C GLY A 840 23.38 27.14 20.40
N PHE A 841 23.23 27.72 19.21
CA PHE A 841 23.05 26.93 17.99
C PHE A 841 24.30 26.10 17.66
N THR A 842 24.09 24.80 17.40
CA THR A 842 25.14 23.83 17.08
C THR A 842 24.67 22.90 15.95
N ALA A 843 25.52 22.62 14.97
CA ALA A 843 25.31 21.66 13.91
C ALA A 843 26.48 20.66 13.86
N VAL A 844 26.20 19.36 13.98
CA VAL A 844 27.20 18.29 14.00
C VAL A 844 27.64 17.93 12.58
N ALA A 845 28.88 17.45 12.42
CA ALA A 845 29.45 17.04 11.13
C ALA A 845 28.57 15.97 10.44
N GLY A 846 28.28 16.18 9.16
CA GLY A 846 27.38 15.33 8.36
C GLY A 846 25.96 15.89 8.19
N THR A 847 25.59 16.91 8.96
CA THR A 847 24.32 17.64 8.77
C THR A 847 24.48 18.74 7.72
N GLU A 848 23.37 19.08 7.05
CA GLU A 848 23.29 20.23 6.15
C GLU A 848 22.23 21.21 6.66
N VAL A 849 22.68 22.39 7.09
CA VAL A 849 21.79 23.47 7.54
C VAL A 849 21.79 24.58 6.50
N LYS A 850 20.60 25.03 6.09
CA LYS A 850 20.44 26.11 5.11
C LYS A 850 19.53 27.20 5.64
N ALA A 851 19.90 28.45 5.37
CA ALA A 851 19.08 29.63 5.65
C ALA A 851 18.73 30.38 4.35
N TYR A 852 17.53 30.96 4.33
CA TYR A 852 16.93 31.58 3.16
C TYR A 852 16.22 32.89 3.51
N ILE A 853 16.44 33.92 2.68
CA ILE A 853 15.61 35.13 2.68
C ILE A 853 14.66 35.08 1.48
N GLY A 854 13.36 35.19 1.74
CA GLY A 854 12.34 35.24 0.70
C GLY A 854 10.92 35.15 1.27
N PRO A 855 9.90 35.54 0.47
CA PRO A 855 8.52 35.55 0.90
C PRO A 855 8.07 34.17 1.39
N CYS A 856 7.28 34.17 2.45
CA CYS A 856 6.75 32.94 3.02
C CYS A 856 5.83 32.21 2.03
N ASN A 857 5.66 30.90 2.19
CA ASN A 857 4.78 30.08 1.34
C ASN A 857 5.17 30.07 -0.15
N THR A 858 6.41 30.41 -0.47
CA THR A 858 6.99 30.20 -1.81
C THR A 858 7.95 29.01 -1.75
N GLY A 859 7.71 27.98 -2.56
CA GLY A 859 8.60 26.81 -2.67
C GLY A 859 9.92 27.14 -3.37
N GLY A 860 10.86 26.19 -3.36
CA GLY A 860 12.14 26.27 -4.08
C GLY A 860 13.34 26.83 -3.29
N ILE A 861 14.53 26.69 -3.87
CA ILE A 861 15.79 27.25 -3.36
C ILE A 861 15.89 28.71 -3.84
N PRO A 862 16.04 29.72 -2.95
CA PRO A 862 16.22 31.11 -3.37
C PRO A 862 17.53 31.31 -4.13
N ALA A 863 17.63 32.44 -4.83
CA ALA A 863 18.84 32.82 -5.59
C ALA A 863 20.11 32.96 -4.73
N LYS A 864 20.01 33.00 -3.40
CA LYS A 864 21.14 33.16 -2.48
C LYS A 864 21.07 32.15 -1.33
N ILE A 865 22.15 31.37 -1.18
CA ILE A 865 22.38 30.43 -0.08
C ILE A 865 23.50 31.01 0.79
N ILE A 866 23.31 30.99 2.11
CA ILE A 866 24.33 31.45 3.08
C ILE A 866 24.89 30.22 3.80
N ALA A 867 26.21 30.08 3.82
CA ALA A 867 26.91 29.06 4.60
C ALA A 867 27.00 29.49 6.07
N ILE A 868 26.66 28.58 6.99
CA ILE A 868 26.61 28.84 8.43
C ILE A 868 27.71 28.04 9.11
N PRO A 869 28.49 28.63 10.06
CA PRO A 869 29.47 27.89 10.83
C PRO A 869 28.80 26.83 11.72
N ALA A 870 29.50 25.71 11.94
CA ALA A 870 28.99 24.55 12.69
C ALA A 870 28.62 24.86 14.16
N THR A 871 29.19 25.90 14.75
CA THR A 871 28.81 26.42 16.06
C THR A 871 28.79 27.95 16.00
N THR A 872 27.90 28.57 16.77
CA THR A 872 27.83 30.03 16.88
C THR A 872 28.04 30.47 18.32
N GLU A 873 29.19 31.12 18.57
CA GLU A 873 29.49 31.79 19.85
C GLU A 873 29.00 33.25 19.87
N LYS A 874 28.66 33.78 18.68
CA LYS A 874 28.08 35.12 18.46
C LYS A 874 26.92 34.99 17.46
N PRO A 875 25.92 35.90 17.50
CA PRO A 875 24.83 35.88 16.55
C PRO A 875 25.32 35.93 15.09
N VAL A 876 24.79 35.05 14.23
CA VAL A 876 24.99 35.05 12.77
C VAL A 876 23.65 35.37 12.12
N GLN A 877 23.60 36.40 11.27
CA GLN A 877 22.39 36.88 10.58
C GLN A 877 22.45 36.67 9.08
#